data_AF-A0A853IDH9-F1
#
_entry.id   AF-A0A853IDH9-F1
#
_cell.length_a   1.000
_cell.length_b   1.000
_cell.length_c   1.000
_cell.angle_alpha   90.00
_cell.angle_beta   90.00
_cell.angle_gamma   90.00
#
_symmetry.space_group_name_H-M   'P 1'
#
loop_
_entity.id
_entity.type
_entity.pdbx_description
1 polymer ?
#
loop_
_entity_poly.entity_id
_entity_poly.type
_entity_poly.pdbx_seq_one_letter_code
_entity_poly.pdbx_strand_id
1 'polypeptide(L)'
;MFKNTLTSLIGVTLGIIALPTAATNNEHNSEAIIFIDQEQAALSTIYKVTFDSEEIYNKAKISFHGQMLESHDKSFSLILDLSQEEKQRLIDTAKQQGFKADIKKATQWIKKRNRELEQIKEKMQQPSLSLRSGLDENAGGIPGFQCYETVEETFTEAQQIANKFSNIAQWLDVGNSWKKEHPDNSSQGYDIKVLKLTNTAIKGDKPKLFLNSGLHAREYATAPLALEFARHLTNNYGKDADITWILDHHEVHFMLHSNPDGRKIAENRLTKFQRKNANFTDSGGSCRPVYKNGIDLNRNFSHNWEDNITGASDNACDDTYRGLSEASELETQAIQSYMRTIWEDNRAPNRTDKAPLNTKGIFIDIHSHGGLVLWPWGDSSQTAPNSKELQTLGRRFAWFNQYSPKQASGLYPTTGASDDFAYGELGVAAFTFELGKSGTFFEPCESFNKTVKPDNLKALLYAAKVARTPYMTPSGPETLELSLNSGNSEVEPGTQVRLTARATDANFNHSNGRERTQRITEAQYSIDTPFWTAGHTSAPLEVTGRQGNITGTIDTTGLEPGRHIVYVRTKDSSGQWGPVSAQFLQIKEGNTTPDDDNGDNNDNGQYIYQDRKAYGIKTGKYEFSKGLDIPQNAPNSKSAIVRLTVKHRDHSKLRIALVSQATRAGYFIMRNDGDSSDGIQKTYTSTIPANVFNNLKGKNWQLAFKDTSNNSDPITGIIIGWSIQFSR
;
A
#
# COMPACT_ATOMS: atom_id res chain seq x y z
N MET A 1 -58.75 -1.74 38.81
CA MET A 1 -58.20 -1.13 40.04
C MET A 1 -56.69 -1.16 39.93
N PHE A 2 -56.07 0.03 39.91
CA PHE A 2 -54.67 0.42 40.18
C PHE A 2 -53.52 -0.60 39.94
N LYS A 3 -52.65 -0.38 38.94
CA LYS A 3 -51.44 0.50 38.90
C LYS A 3 -50.24 -0.04 39.70
N ASN A 4 -49.17 -0.50 39.03
CA ASN A 4 -48.00 0.34 38.71
C ASN A 4 -46.90 -0.42 37.94
N THR A 5 -46.51 0.19 36.83
CA THR A 5 -45.42 -0.01 35.88
C THR A 5 -44.04 0.38 36.44
N LEU A 6 -42.97 -0.27 35.95
CA LEU A 6 -41.73 0.41 35.59
C LEU A 6 -40.99 -0.34 34.47
N THR A 7 -41.33 0.00 33.23
CA THR A 7 -40.51 -0.18 32.03
C THR A 7 -39.72 1.11 31.82
N SER A 8 -38.43 1.01 31.49
CA SER A 8 -37.59 2.16 31.11
C SER A 8 -36.89 1.85 29.79
N LEU A 9 -37.62 2.10 28.70
CA LEU A 9 -37.08 2.45 27.38
C LEU A 9 -36.44 3.84 27.48
N ILE A 10 -35.22 4.01 26.96
CA ILE A 10 -34.83 5.25 26.27
C ILE A 10 -34.02 4.84 25.03
N GLY A 11 -34.72 4.78 23.89
CA GLY A 11 -34.13 4.93 22.57
C GLY A 11 -34.39 6.37 22.14
N VAL A 12 -33.35 7.08 21.71
CA VAL A 12 -33.50 8.43 21.15
C VAL A 12 -33.43 8.32 19.63
N THR A 13 -34.55 8.63 19.00
CA THR A 13 -34.76 8.90 17.57
C THR A 13 -34.18 10.26 17.18
N LEU A 14 -33.56 10.39 16.01
CA LEU A 14 -33.63 11.60 15.19
C LEU A 14 -33.13 11.33 13.75
N GLY A 15 -34.07 11.35 12.81
CA GLY A 15 -33.82 11.38 11.37
C GLY A 15 -34.52 12.56 10.70
N ILE A 16 -33.71 13.46 10.13
CA ILE A 16 -33.89 14.32 8.94
C ILE A 16 -34.87 15.53 8.97
N ILE A 17 -34.24 16.71 8.91
CA ILE A 17 -34.63 18.06 8.45
C ILE A 17 -35.78 18.78 9.20
N ALA A 18 -35.40 19.44 10.30
CA ALA A 18 -35.94 20.74 10.72
C ALA A 18 -34.82 21.54 11.40
N LEU A 19 -34.73 22.85 11.17
CA LEU A 19 -33.83 23.74 11.91
C LEU A 19 -34.05 23.54 13.43
N PRO A 20 -33.02 23.28 14.26
CA PRO A 20 -33.22 22.89 15.64
C PRO A 20 -33.79 24.06 16.44
N THR A 21 -34.87 23.81 17.19
CA THR A 21 -35.38 24.73 18.20
C THR A 21 -34.56 24.60 19.48
N ALA A 22 -34.33 25.73 20.17
CA ALA A 22 -33.46 25.84 21.35
C ALA A 22 -33.78 24.88 22.52
N ALA A 23 -34.99 24.29 22.57
CA ALA A 23 -35.39 23.34 23.60
C ALA A 23 -34.68 21.97 23.50
N THR A 24 -34.44 21.48 22.28
CA THR A 24 -33.78 20.18 22.04
C THR A 24 -32.29 20.18 22.36
N ASN A 25 -31.63 21.34 22.23
CA ASN A 25 -30.22 21.50 22.61
C ASN A 25 -30.01 21.39 24.13
N ASN A 26 -31.00 21.83 24.94
CA ASN A 26 -30.86 21.79 26.40
C ASN A 26 -30.93 20.37 26.99
N GLU A 27 -31.75 19.47 26.44
CA GLU A 27 -31.82 18.08 26.92
C GLU A 27 -30.57 17.27 26.55
N HIS A 28 -30.07 17.39 25.31
CA HIS A 28 -28.82 16.74 24.90
C HIS A 28 -27.59 17.25 25.66
N ASN A 29 -27.55 18.54 26.01
CA ASN A 29 -26.48 19.09 26.85
C ASN A 29 -26.55 18.55 28.28
N SER A 30 -27.74 18.24 28.80
CA SER A 30 -27.93 17.67 30.14
C SER A 30 -27.42 16.23 30.25
N GLU A 31 -27.71 15.38 29.25
CA GLU A 31 -27.21 14.00 29.20
C GLU A 31 -25.70 13.93 29.08
N ALA A 32 -25.11 14.79 28.24
CA ALA A 32 -23.67 14.84 28.07
C ALA A 32 -22.93 15.39 29.32
N ILE A 33 -23.56 16.32 30.06
CA ILE A 33 -23.06 16.76 31.36
C ILE A 33 -23.04 15.59 32.36
N ILE A 34 -24.13 14.82 32.46
CA ILE A 34 -24.21 13.64 33.33
C ILE A 34 -23.16 12.59 32.92
N PHE A 35 -22.96 12.40 31.61
CA PHE A 35 -21.93 11.52 31.07
C PHE A 35 -20.53 11.96 31.51
N ILE A 36 -20.19 13.25 31.39
CA ILE A 36 -18.90 13.79 31.83
C ILE A 36 -18.70 13.54 33.33
N ASP A 37 -19.73 13.74 34.15
CA ASP A 37 -19.64 13.52 35.60
C ASP A 37 -19.40 12.05 35.95
N GLN A 38 -20.06 11.11 35.26
CA GLN A 38 -19.81 9.67 35.40
C GLN A 38 -18.39 9.29 34.96
N GLU A 39 -17.91 9.85 33.86
CA GLU A 39 -16.57 9.63 33.31
C GLU A 39 -15.44 10.16 34.19
N GLN A 40 -15.68 11.24 34.94
CA GLN A 40 -14.74 11.77 35.91
C GLN A 40 -14.64 10.89 37.16
N ALA A 41 -15.76 10.29 37.58
CA ALA A 41 -15.81 9.40 38.75
C ALA A 41 -15.17 8.02 38.48
N ALA A 42 -15.16 7.57 37.22
CA ALA A 42 -14.69 6.24 36.82
C ALA A 42 -13.15 6.02 36.87
N LEU A 43 -12.33 7.06 37.14
CA LEU A 43 -10.87 6.99 37.09
C LEU A 43 -10.18 6.45 38.36
N SER A 44 -10.79 5.48 39.04
CA SER A 44 -10.19 4.89 40.26
C SER A 44 -8.98 4.00 39.97
N THR A 45 -8.80 3.59 38.72
CA THR A 45 -7.82 2.59 38.25
C THR A 45 -6.59 3.17 37.54
N ILE A 46 -6.45 4.50 37.45
CA ILE A 46 -5.30 5.10 36.75
C ILE A 46 -4.11 5.32 37.70
N TYR A 47 -3.01 4.64 37.40
CA TYR A 47 -1.78 4.67 38.18
C TYR A 47 -0.61 5.23 37.37
N LYS A 48 0.22 6.04 38.03
CA LYS A 48 1.58 6.32 37.59
C LYS A 48 2.49 5.27 38.20
N VAL A 49 3.12 4.46 37.37
CA VAL A 49 4.10 3.45 37.77
C VAL A 49 5.48 3.93 37.37
N THR A 50 6.41 4.03 38.33
CA THR A 50 7.80 4.44 38.07
C THR A 50 8.74 3.27 38.38
N PHE A 51 9.66 2.99 37.46
CA PHE A 51 10.61 1.88 37.57
C PHE A 51 12.01 2.42 37.89
N ASP A 52 12.81 1.61 38.58
CA ASP A 52 14.16 1.95 39.02
C ASP A 52 15.25 1.72 37.95
N SER A 53 14.89 1.11 36.82
CA SER A 53 15.80 0.89 35.70
C SER A 53 15.10 1.06 34.35
N GLU A 54 15.86 1.54 33.37
CA GLU A 54 15.42 1.66 31.98
C GLU A 54 15.07 0.29 31.39
N GLU A 55 15.79 -0.76 31.76
CA GLU A 55 15.53 -2.12 31.28
C GLU A 55 14.14 -2.62 31.72
N ILE A 56 13.82 -2.50 33.01
CA ILE A 56 12.52 -2.91 33.54
C ILE A 56 11.41 -1.98 33.03
N TYR A 57 11.67 -0.68 32.95
CA TYR A 57 10.76 0.27 32.32
C TYR A 57 10.39 -0.12 30.90
N ASN A 58 11.39 -0.47 30.09
CA ASN A 58 11.17 -0.94 28.74
C ASN A 58 10.36 -2.24 28.76
N LYS A 59 10.69 -3.22 29.61
CA LYS A 59 9.87 -4.45 29.78
C LYS A 59 8.43 -4.16 30.22
N ALA A 60 8.19 -3.10 30.98
CA ALA A 60 6.85 -2.73 31.44
C ALA A 60 6.05 -1.94 30.40
N LYS A 61 6.67 -1.01 29.65
CA LYS A 61 6.03 -0.35 28.47
C LYS A 61 5.44 -1.37 27.53
N ILE A 62 6.26 -2.39 27.35
CA ILE A 62 6.01 -3.59 26.63
C ILE A 62 4.84 -4.32 27.32
N SER A 63 5.01 -4.82 28.55
CA SER A 63 4.06 -5.75 29.17
C SER A 63 2.66 -5.20 29.46
N PHE A 64 2.54 -3.88 29.60
CA PHE A 64 1.29 -3.19 29.89
C PHE A 64 0.86 -2.29 28.73
N HIS A 65 1.30 -2.59 27.50
CA HIS A 65 0.97 -1.76 26.34
C HIS A 65 -0.56 -1.59 26.16
N GLY A 66 -1.34 -2.65 26.38
CA GLY A 66 -2.81 -2.60 26.33
C GLY A 66 -3.40 -1.63 27.36
N GLN A 67 -2.87 -1.61 28.57
CA GLN A 67 -3.29 -0.77 29.69
C GLN A 67 -2.66 0.62 29.68
N MET A 68 -1.70 0.88 28.80
CA MET A 68 -0.95 2.12 28.76
C MET A 68 -1.79 3.26 28.20
N LEU A 69 -1.65 4.43 28.80
CA LEU A 69 -2.24 5.68 28.33
C LEU A 69 -1.15 6.67 27.88
N GLU A 70 -0.05 6.75 28.63
CA GLU A 70 1.13 7.56 28.32
C GLU A 70 2.39 6.90 28.88
N SER A 71 3.55 7.19 28.28
CA SER A 71 4.86 6.79 28.77
C SER A 71 5.82 7.98 28.83
N HIS A 72 6.68 8.02 29.84
CA HIS A 72 7.65 9.08 30.08
C HIS A 72 9.07 8.50 30.20
N ASP A 73 9.77 8.41 29.06
CA ASP A 73 11.07 7.75 28.96
C ASP A 73 12.11 8.33 29.92
N LYS A 74 12.18 9.65 30.07
CA LYS A 74 13.19 10.32 30.93
C LYS A 74 13.04 9.99 32.42
N SER A 75 11.83 9.67 32.86
CA SER A 75 11.54 9.35 34.27
C SER A 75 11.23 7.89 34.47
N PHE A 76 11.41 7.04 33.46
CA PHE A 76 11.10 5.61 33.50
C PHE A 76 9.72 5.34 34.11
N SER A 77 8.71 6.11 33.68
CA SER A 77 7.37 6.02 34.27
C SER A 77 6.28 5.88 33.23
N LEU A 78 5.23 5.13 33.57
CA LEU A 78 4.05 4.87 32.75
C LEU A 78 2.81 5.39 33.45
N ILE A 79 1.86 5.88 32.65
CA ILE A 79 0.47 6.07 33.08
C ILE A 79 -0.31 4.88 32.56
N LEU A 80 -0.79 4.04 33.49
CA LEU A 80 -1.46 2.78 33.21
C LEU A 80 -2.87 2.79 33.81
N ASP A 81 -3.85 2.30 33.07
CA ASP A 81 -5.17 1.92 33.59
C ASP A 81 -5.13 0.45 34.03
N LEU A 82 -4.92 0.23 35.32
CA LEU A 82 -4.79 -1.12 35.88
C LEU A 82 -6.00 -1.46 36.74
N SER A 83 -6.65 -2.58 36.44
CA SER A 83 -7.52 -3.26 37.38
C SER A 83 -6.78 -3.59 38.68
N GLN A 84 -7.53 -3.92 39.74
CA GLN A 84 -6.91 -4.30 41.00
C GLN A 84 -6.07 -5.58 40.86
N GLU A 85 -6.50 -6.52 40.02
CA GLU A 85 -5.78 -7.76 39.74
C GLU A 85 -4.48 -7.50 38.98
N GLU A 86 -4.50 -6.68 37.92
CA GLU A 86 -3.29 -6.34 37.15
C GLU A 86 -2.28 -5.57 38.00
N LYS A 87 -2.76 -4.64 38.83
CA LYS A 87 -1.91 -3.92 39.78
C LYS A 87 -1.27 -4.90 40.77
N GLN A 88 -2.03 -5.85 41.29
CA GLN A 88 -1.51 -6.85 42.21
C GLN A 88 -0.48 -7.77 41.52
N ARG A 89 -0.77 -8.19 40.29
CA ARG A 89 0.16 -8.96 39.45
C ARG A 89 1.48 -8.23 39.21
N LEU A 90 1.45 -6.92 38.96
CA LEU A 90 2.66 -6.10 38.84
C LEU A 90 3.46 -6.09 40.16
N ILE A 91 2.80 -5.91 41.30
CA ILE A 91 3.45 -5.93 42.62
C ILE A 91 4.12 -7.28 42.87
N ASP A 92 3.43 -8.38 42.57
CA ASP A 92 3.94 -9.72 42.82
C ASP A 92 5.08 -10.07 41.86
N THR A 93 5.00 -9.65 40.60
CA THR A 93 6.08 -9.78 39.62
C THR A 93 7.31 -8.99 40.05
N ALA A 94 7.14 -7.76 40.55
CA ALA A 94 8.22 -6.93 41.07
C ALA A 94 8.97 -7.61 42.22
N LYS A 95 8.22 -8.21 43.17
CA LYS A 95 8.81 -8.97 44.27
C LYS A 95 9.53 -10.22 43.78
N GLN A 96 8.92 -11.00 42.88
CA GLN A 96 9.47 -12.25 42.37
C GLN A 96 10.75 -12.04 41.56
N GLN A 97 10.79 -10.99 40.74
CA GLN A 97 11.92 -10.69 39.85
C GLN A 97 12.93 -9.71 40.47
N GLY A 98 12.67 -9.19 41.67
CA GLY A 98 13.61 -8.36 42.42
C GLY A 98 13.79 -6.93 41.88
N PHE A 99 12.78 -6.35 41.21
CA PHE A 99 12.80 -4.95 40.77
C PHE A 99 11.85 -4.06 41.58
N LYS A 100 12.06 -2.74 41.57
CA LYS A 100 11.13 -1.80 42.22
C LYS A 100 10.18 -1.16 41.21
N ALA A 101 8.90 -1.16 41.57
CA ALA A 101 7.86 -0.40 40.89
C ALA A 101 7.13 0.49 41.91
N ASP A 102 7.33 1.81 41.82
CA ASP A 102 6.60 2.80 42.63
C ASP A 102 5.25 3.08 41.97
N ILE A 103 4.18 2.52 42.54
CA ILE A 103 2.81 2.61 42.02
C ILE A 103 2.04 3.65 42.83
N LYS A 104 1.72 4.78 42.20
CA LYS A 104 0.96 5.88 42.80
C LYS A 104 -0.27 6.19 41.95
N LYS A 105 -1.33 6.71 42.56
CA LYS A 105 -2.47 7.24 41.78
C LYS A 105 -1.97 8.35 40.85
N ALA A 106 -2.38 8.35 39.59
CA ALA A 106 -1.94 9.31 38.59
C ALA A 106 -2.64 10.69 38.75
N THR A 107 -2.62 11.27 39.96
CA THR A 107 -3.45 12.44 40.32
C THR A 107 -3.23 13.65 39.41
N GLN A 108 -2.01 13.91 38.94
CA GLN A 108 -1.73 15.02 38.03
C GLN A 108 -2.36 14.78 36.64
N TRP A 109 -2.21 13.56 36.11
CA TRP A 109 -2.79 13.16 34.84
C TRP A 109 -4.33 13.21 34.91
N ILE A 110 -4.92 12.65 35.97
CA ILE A 110 -6.36 12.69 36.23
C ILE A 110 -6.87 14.14 36.30
N LYS A 111 -6.17 15.02 37.02
CA LYS A 111 -6.53 16.45 37.10
C LYS A 111 -6.44 17.14 35.75
N LYS A 112 -5.44 16.83 34.92
CA LYS A 112 -5.30 17.38 33.57
C LYS A 112 -6.47 16.93 32.69
N ARG A 113 -6.77 15.62 32.64
CA ARG A 113 -7.93 15.09 31.92
C ARG A 113 -9.23 15.73 32.39
N ASN A 114 -9.47 15.80 33.70
CA ASN A 114 -10.70 16.37 34.23
C ASN A 114 -10.83 17.86 33.90
N ARG A 115 -9.73 18.63 33.86
CA ARG A 115 -9.77 20.02 33.36
C ARG A 115 -10.14 20.10 31.89
N GLU A 116 -9.62 19.21 31.04
CA GLU A 116 -10.01 19.16 29.62
C GLU A 116 -11.50 18.83 29.49
N LEU A 117 -12.01 17.90 30.30
CA LEU A 117 -13.43 17.55 30.35
C LEU A 117 -14.31 18.69 30.85
N GLU A 118 -13.90 19.41 31.90
CA GLU A 118 -14.61 20.59 32.41
C GLU A 118 -14.64 21.71 31.36
N GLN A 119 -13.55 21.94 30.63
CA GLN A 119 -13.55 22.92 29.53
C GLN A 119 -14.54 22.54 28.41
N ILE A 120 -14.68 21.23 28.14
CA ILE A 120 -15.71 20.74 27.21
C ILE A 120 -17.09 20.98 27.81
N LYS A 121 -17.31 20.63 29.08
CA LYS A 121 -18.56 20.83 29.81
C LYS A 121 -19.01 22.29 29.83
N GLU A 122 -18.10 23.22 30.14
CA GLU A 122 -18.35 24.67 30.13
C GLU A 122 -18.75 25.17 28.73
N LYS A 123 -18.09 24.68 27.68
CA LYS A 123 -18.46 25.01 26.30
C LYS A 123 -19.84 24.47 25.92
N MET A 124 -20.23 23.32 26.43
CA MET A 124 -21.54 22.71 26.19
C MET A 124 -22.69 23.41 26.93
N GLN A 125 -22.39 24.14 28.00
CA GLN A 125 -23.39 24.95 28.71
C GLN A 125 -23.72 26.27 27.99
N GLN A 126 -23.02 26.60 26.90
CA GLN A 126 -23.34 27.80 26.10
C GLN A 126 -24.48 27.54 25.10
N PRO A 127 -25.50 28.42 25.01
CA PRO A 127 -26.74 28.19 24.21
C PRO A 127 -26.57 27.97 22.70
N SER A 128 -25.38 28.19 22.13
CA SER A 128 -25.12 28.19 20.69
C SER A 128 -24.27 27.03 20.17
N LEU A 129 -23.85 26.09 21.03
CA LEU A 129 -22.96 25.00 20.64
C LEU A 129 -23.65 23.65 20.76
N SER A 130 -24.05 23.11 19.62
CA SER A 130 -24.46 21.71 19.51
C SER A 130 -23.25 20.80 19.74
N LEU A 131 -23.48 19.56 20.20
CA LEU A 131 -22.45 18.52 20.40
C LEU A 131 -21.52 18.31 19.19
N ARG A 132 -21.97 18.73 18.00
CA ARG A 132 -21.26 18.71 16.73
C ARG A 132 -20.33 19.91 16.53
N SER A 133 -20.73 21.11 16.96
CA SER A 133 -20.08 22.37 16.61
C SER A 133 -19.08 22.92 17.64
N GLY A 134 -18.73 22.15 18.68
CA GLY A 134 -17.71 22.52 19.70
C GLY A 134 -16.26 22.53 19.21
N LEU A 135 -16.05 22.12 17.96
CA LEU A 135 -14.80 21.98 17.25
C LEU A 135 -15.03 22.57 15.86
N ASP A 136 -14.01 23.18 15.25
CA ASP A 136 -14.09 23.70 13.89
C ASP A 136 -14.47 22.56 12.93
N GLU A 137 -15.77 22.35 12.66
CA GLU A 137 -16.25 21.39 11.65
C GLU A 137 -15.80 21.79 10.24
N ASN A 138 -15.26 23.00 10.09
CA ASN A 138 -14.69 23.52 8.86
C ASN A 138 -13.17 23.29 8.73
N ALA A 139 -12.50 22.74 9.76
CA ALA A 139 -11.10 22.33 9.66
C ALA A 139 -11.06 20.81 9.45
N GLY A 140 -10.64 20.37 8.24
CA GLY A 140 -10.48 18.94 7.95
C GLY A 140 -9.59 18.21 8.97
N GLY A 141 -9.77 16.90 9.08
CA GLY A 141 -9.04 16.02 9.98
C GLY A 141 -9.63 15.87 11.39
N ILE A 142 -8.98 15.05 12.20
CA ILE A 142 -9.44 14.72 13.56
C ILE A 142 -9.28 15.95 14.49
N PRO A 143 -10.30 16.32 15.29
CA PRO A 143 -10.23 17.51 16.15
C PRO A 143 -9.10 17.51 17.19
N GLY A 144 -8.10 18.38 16.98
CA GLY A 144 -6.87 18.44 17.80
C GLY A 144 -5.69 17.66 17.23
N PHE A 145 -5.92 16.95 16.12
CA PHE A 145 -4.92 16.21 15.33
C PHE A 145 -5.25 16.37 13.83
N GLN A 146 -5.43 17.61 13.37
CA GLN A 146 -5.98 17.93 12.03
C GLN A 146 -5.13 17.41 10.85
N CYS A 147 -3.92 16.91 11.10
CA CYS A 147 -3.12 16.24 10.08
C CYS A 147 -3.54 14.78 9.82
N TYR A 148 -4.38 14.21 10.66
CA TYR A 148 -4.90 12.85 10.51
C TYR A 148 -6.31 12.93 9.98
N GLU A 149 -6.54 12.23 8.87
CA GLU A 149 -7.85 12.06 8.28
C GLU A 149 -8.80 11.33 9.24
N THR A 150 -10.08 11.70 9.21
CA THR A 150 -11.16 10.89 9.80
C THR A 150 -11.39 9.60 9.01
N VAL A 151 -12.21 8.69 9.53
CA VAL A 151 -12.65 7.49 8.79
C VAL A 151 -13.25 7.88 7.43
N GLU A 152 -14.14 8.87 7.40
CA GLU A 152 -14.81 9.29 6.17
C GLU A 152 -13.85 9.97 5.18
N GLU A 153 -12.94 10.81 5.66
CA GLU A 153 -11.92 11.45 4.82
C GLU A 153 -10.97 10.39 4.23
N THR A 154 -10.55 9.41 5.04
CA THR A 154 -9.69 8.29 4.62
C THR A 154 -10.36 7.46 3.52
N PHE A 155 -11.63 7.09 3.71
CA PHE A 155 -12.37 6.30 2.71
C PHE A 155 -12.68 7.11 1.45
N THR A 156 -12.97 8.39 1.59
CA THR A 156 -13.17 9.30 0.46
C THR A 156 -11.89 9.40 -0.38
N GLU A 157 -10.74 9.59 0.26
CA GLU A 157 -9.44 9.63 -0.43
C GLU A 157 -9.14 8.29 -1.14
N ALA A 158 -9.36 7.15 -0.47
CA ALA A 158 -9.12 5.85 -1.08
C ALA A 158 -10.00 5.62 -2.33
N GLN A 159 -11.27 6.01 -2.27
CA GLN A 159 -12.18 5.97 -3.41
C GLN A 159 -11.72 6.91 -4.54
N GLN A 160 -11.23 8.11 -4.20
CA GLN A 160 -10.68 9.05 -5.18
C GLN A 160 -9.41 8.50 -5.85
N ILE A 161 -8.53 7.85 -5.08
CA ILE A 161 -7.35 7.16 -5.63
C ILE A 161 -7.79 6.07 -6.62
N ALA A 162 -8.75 5.22 -6.25
CA ALA A 162 -9.27 4.17 -7.13
C ALA A 162 -9.89 4.74 -8.42
N ASN A 163 -10.61 5.85 -8.33
CA ASN A 163 -11.21 6.50 -9.49
C ASN A 163 -10.17 7.15 -10.41
N LYS A 164 -9.19 7.85 -9.83
CA LYS A 164 -8.16 8.60 -10.56
C LYS A 164 -7.13 7.70 -11.22
N PHE A 165 -6.78 6.60 -10.56
CA PHE A 165 -5.73 5.67 -10.98
C PHE A 165 -6.32 4.29 -11.34
N SER A 166 -7.46 4.26 -12.02
CA SER A 166 -8.27 3.05 -12.26
C SER A 166 -7.55 1.92 -13.01
N ASN A 167 -6.45 2.20 -13.70
CA ASN A 167 -5.59 1.19 -14.33
C ASN A 167 -4.72 0.43 -13.30
N ILE A 168 -4.43 1.04 -12.15
CA ILE A 168 -3.57 0.50 -11.10
C ILE A 168 -4.24 0.39 -9.72
N ALA A 169 -5.47 0.87 -9.53
CA ALA A 169 -6.10 0.97 -8.21
C ALA A 169 -7.55 0.46 -8.21
N GLN A 170 -7.91 -0.30 -7.18
CA GLN A 170 -9.27 -0.83 -6.96
C GLN A 170 -9.66 -0.67 -5.49
N TRP A 171 -10.89 -0.25 -5.22
CA TRP A 171 -11.45 -0.14 -3.87
C TRP A 171 -12.44 -1.29 -3.65
N LEU A 172 -11.98 -2.31 -2.91
CA LEU A 172 -12.65 -3.61 -2.79
C LEU A 172 -13.40 -3.68 -1.47
N ASP A 173 -14.67 -4.05 -1.51
CA ASP A 173 -15.45 -4.40 -0.32
C ASP A 173 -15.11 -5.83 0.12
N VAL A 174 -14.78 -6.02 1.40
CA VAL A 174 -14.32 -7.31 1.93
C VAL A 174 -15.08 -7.74 3.19
N GLY A 175 -16.08 -6.98 3.63
CA GLY A 175 -16.86 -7.28 4.82
C GLY A 175 -17.51 -6.04 5.42
N ASN A 176 -18.17 -6.21 6.56
CA ASN A 176 -18.91 -5.15 7.24
C ASN A 176 -18.43 -5.03 8.69
N SER A 177 -18.49 -3.82 9.24
CA SER A 177 -18.23 -3.57 10.66
C SER A 177 -19.42 -3.97 11.53
N TRP A 178 -19.22 -4.09 12.84
CA TRP A 178 -20.28 -4.48 13.78
C TRP A 178 -21.54 -3.60 13.66
N LYS A 179 -21.38 -2.27 13.68
CA LYS A 179 -22.53 -1.34 13.60
C LYS A 179 -23.20 -1.35 12.23
N LYS A 180 -22.53 -1.83 11.18
CA LYS A 180 -23.14 -1.94 9.85
C LYS A 180 -24.19 -3.05 9.83
N GLU A 181 -23.90 -4.18 10.48
CA GLU A 181 -24.84 -5.30 10.64
C GLU A 181 -25.80 -5.11 11.82
N HIS A 182 -25.42 -4.30 12.81
CA HIS A 182 -26.24 -3.98 13.99
C HIS A 182 -26.47 -2.47 14.10
N PRO A 183 -27.17 -1.86 13.12
CA PRO A 183 -27.36 -0.42 13.10
C PRO A 183 -28.19 0.02 14.31
N ASP A 184 -27.77 1.11 14.91
CA ASP A 184 -28.52 1.84 15.93
C ASP A 184 -28.92 3.22 15.38
N ASN A 185 -29.68 3.99 16.15
CA ASN A 185 -30.09 5.33 15.72
C ASN A 185 -28.93 6.34 15.60
N SER A 186 -27.72 5.98 16.04
CA SER A 186 -26.56 6.89 16.15
C SER A 186 -25.54 6.74 15.03
N SER A 187 -25.47 5.58 14.36
CA SER A 187 -24.56 5.33 13.25
C SER A 187 -25.04 4.19 12.34
N GLN A 188 -24.78 4.33 11.04
CA GLN A 188 -25.04 3.27 10.05
C GLN A 188 -23.88 2.27 9.91
N GLY A 189 -22.80 2.44 10.67
CA GLY A 189 -21.57 1.64 10.54
C GLY A 189 -20.86 1.80 9.19
N TYR A 190 -19.90 0.92 8.92
CA TYR A 190 -19.03 1.02 7.75
C TYR A 190 -18.84 -0.34 7.07
N ASP A 191 -18.71 -0.29 5.75
CA ASP A 191 -18.13 -1.40 5.02
C ASP A 191 -16.61 -1.44 5.32
N ILE A 192 -16.04 -2.62 5.43
CA ILE A 192 -14.59 -2.84 5.56
C ILE A 192 -14.04 -3.04 4.16
N LYS A 193 -13.09 -2.19 3.76
CA LYS A 193 -12.60 -2.14 2.39
C LYS A 193 -11.08 -2.19 2.30
N VAL A 194 -10.61 -2.66 1.16
CA VAL A 194 -9.18 -2.74 0.81
C VAL A 194 -8.91 -1.96 -0.47
N LEU A 195 -7.94 -1.03 -0.40
CA LEU A 195 -7.38 -0.39 -1.58
C LEU A 195 -6.30 -1.32 -2.12
N LYS A 196 -6.57 -1.95 -3.26
CA LYS A 196 -5.61 -2.79 -3.97
C LYS A 196 -4.91 -1.95 -5.03
N LEU A 197 -3.57 -1.88 -4.96
CA LEU A 197 -2.72 -1.23 -5.95
C LEU A 197 -1.89 -2.27 -6.72
N THR A 198 -2.12 -2.37 -8.04
CA THR A 198 -1.33 -3.17 -8.97
C THR A 198 -1.70 -2.82 -10.42
N ASN A 199 -0.75 -2.86 -11.35
CA ASN A 199 -1.04 -2.74 -12.77
C ASN A 199 -1.80 -3.97 -13.29
N THR A 200 -3.09 -3.79 -13.54
CA THR A 200 -4.00 -4.86 -13.96
C THR A 200 -3.76 -5.34 -15.40
N ALA A 201 -3.02 -4.59 -16.22
CA ALA A 201 -2.66 -4.98 -17.58
C ALA A 201 -1.58 -6.07 -17.61
N ILE A 202 -0.70 -6.10 -16.59
CA ILE A 202 0.33 -7.13 -16.45
C ILE A 202 -0.24 -8.28 -15.62
N LYS A 203 -0.46 -9.42 -16.26
CA LYS A 203 -0.96 -10.65 -15.61
C LYS A 203 0.20 -11.48 -15.05
N GLY A 204 -0.11 -12.33 -14.07
CA GLY A 204 0.83 -13.29 -13.51
C GLY A 204 0.63 -13.48 -12.02
N ASP A 205 1.40 -14.42 -11.45
CA ASP A 205 1.43 -14.64 -10.01
C ASP A 205 2.29 -13.55 -9.32
N LYS A 206 1.57 -12.52 -8.85
CA LYS A 206 2.14 -11.36 -8.17
C LYS A 206 2.15 -11.58 -6.65
N PRO A 207 3.32 -11.41 -6.00
CA PRO A 207 3.41 -11.43 -4.54
C PRO A 207 2.72 -10.19 -3.98
N LYS A 208 2.28 -10.31 -2.73
CA LYS A 208 1.38 -9.34 -2.11
C LYS A 208 1.98 -8.78 -0.84
N LEU A 209 1.98 -7.46 -0.71
CA LEU A 209 2.16 -6.77 0.57
C LEU A 209 0.78 -6.36 1.06
N PHE A 210 0.35 -6.86 2.23
CA PHE A 210 -0.88 -6.43 2.87
C PHE A 210 -0.57 -5.62 4.12
N LEU A 211 -1.03 -4.37 4.12
CA LEU A 211 -0.96 -3.45 5.24
C LEU A 211 -2.35 -3.37 5.89
N ASN A 212 -2.45 -3.84 7.12
CA ASN A 212 -3.59 -3.59 7.98
C ASN A 212 -3.29 -2.39 8.89
N SER A 213 -4.27 -1.52 9.09
CA SER A 213 -4.14 -0.39 10.00
C SER A 213 -5.47 -0.02 10.65
N GLY A 214 -5.38 0.72 11.75
CA GLY A 214 -6.56 1.17 12.49
C GLY A 214 -7.32 0.02 13.16
N LEU A 215 -6.63 -1.06 13.55
CA LEU A 215 -7.23 -2.20 14.27
C LEU A 215 -7.61 -1.81 15.70
N HIS A 216 -6.72 -1.10 16.41
CA HIS A 216 -7.09 -0.41 17.65
C HIS A 216 -7.47 1.05 17.35
N ALA A 217 -8.62 1.47 17.86
CA ALA A 217 -9.26 2.72 17.47
C ALA A 217 -8.47 4.00 17.83
N ARG A 218 -7.85 4.04 19.02
CA ARG A 218 -7.07 5.18 19.54
C ARG A 218 -5.75 5.46 18.82
N GLU A 219 -5.33 4.58 17.93
CA GLU A 219 -4.00 4.61 17.29
C GLU A 219 -4.02 5.50 16.03
N TYR A 220 -3.99 6.81 16.23
CA TYR A 220 -4.34 7.78 15.18
C TYR A 220 -3.42 7.78 13.97
N ALA A 221 -2.12 7.54 14.16
CA ALA A 221 -1.10 7.65 13.14
C ALA A 221 -1.07 6.47 12.13
N THR A 222 -1.77 5.37 12.42
CA THR A 222 -1.68 4.12 11.66
C THR A 222 -2.30 4.23 10.26
N ALA A 223 -3.58 4.60 10.17
CA ALA A 223 -4.30 4.80 8.92
C ALA A 223 -3.69 5.92 8.04
N PRO A 224 -3.33 7.10 8.58
CA PRO A 224 -2.64 8.14 7.82
C PRO A 224 -1.31 7.68 7.23
N LEU A 225 -0.49 6.89 7.95
CA LEU A 225 0.75 6.36 7.38
C LEU A 225 0.48 5.43 6.19
N ALA A 226 -0.49 4.52 6.33
CA ALA A 226 -0.89 3.60 5.27
C ALA A 226 -1.42 4.35 4.04
N LEU A 227 -2.27 5.36 4.26
CA LEU A 227 -2.80 6.22 3.19
C LEU A 227 -1.71 7.03 2.50
N GLU A 228 -0.76 7.60 3.25
CA GLU A 228 0.40 8.30 2.69
C GLU A 228 1.29 7.38 1.84
N PHE A 229 1.42 6.11 2.21
CA PHE A 229 2.14 5.14 1.37
C PHE A 229 1.37 4.84 0.08
N ALA A 230 0.04 4.69 0.14
CA ALA A 230 -0.78 4.55 -1.07
C ALA A 230 -0.69 5.77 -2.00
N ARG A 231 -0.72 6.99 -1.44
CA ARG A 231 -0.48 8.25 -2.17
C ARG A 231 0.93 8.27 -2.77
N HIS A 232 1.94 7.84 -2.03
CA HIS A 232 3.32 7.80 -2.49
C HIS A 232 3.49 6.85 -3.70
N LEU A 233 2.93 5.64 -3.63
CA LEU A 233 2.99 4.67 -4.73
C LEU A 233 2.25 5.19 -5.98
N THR A 234 1.02 5.68 -5.81
CA THR A 234 0.21 6.13 -6.97
C THR A 234 0.75 7.40 -7.62
N ASN A 235 1.22 8.38 -6.84
CA ASN A 235 1.74 9.63 -7.39
C ASN A 235 3.09 9.49 -8.11
N ASN A 236 3.84 8.42 -7.83
CA ASN A 236 5.15 8.14 -8.41
C ASN A 236 5.16 6.96 -9.39
N TYR A 237 4.04 6.27 -9.60
CA TYR A 237 3.91 5.30 -10.68
C TYR A 237 4.14 5.96 -12.04
N GLY A 238 5.06 5.40 -12.84
CA GLY A 238 5.51 5.97 -14.11
C GLY A 238 6.48 7.16 -13.96
N LYS A 239 6.94 7.48 -12.75
CA LYS A 239 7.94 8.55 -12.48
C LYS A 239 9.16 8.04 -11.72
N ASP A 240 8.93 7.11 -10.80
CA ASP A 240 9.97 6.38 -10.08
C ASP A 240 10.02 4.94 -10.61
N ALA A 241 11.20 4.49 -11.03
CA ALA A 241 11.35 3.18 -11.66
C ALA A 241 11.10 2.03 -10.66
N ASP A 242 11.47 2.21 -9.40
CA ASP A 242 11.23 1.21 -8.36
C ASP A 242 9.74 1.02 -8.10
N ILE A 243 9.03 2.11 -7.86
CA ILE A 243 7.58 2.10 -7.64
C ILE A 243 6.84 1.57 -8.86
N THR A 244 7.33 1.90 -10.06
CA THR A 244 6.73 1.42 -11.31
C THR A 244 6.83 -0.09 -11.43
N TRP A 245 8.01 -0.68 -11.28
CA TRP A 245 8.13 -2.13 -11.39
C TRP A 245 7.44 -2.86 -10.23
N ILE A 246 7.42 -2.28 -9.02
CA ILE A 246 6.69 -2.82 -7.88
C ILE A 246 5.20 -2.95 -8.25
N LEU A 247 4.55 -1.90 -8.74
CA LEU A 247 3.13 -1.99 -9.09
C LEU A 247 2.89 -2.83 -10.36
N ASP A 248 3.85 -2.91 -11.26
CA ASP A 248 3.78 -3.79 -12.44
C ASP A 248 3.78 -5.27 -12.06
N HIS A 249 4.60 -5.66 -11.08
CA HIS A 249 4.87 -7.07 -10.80
C HIS A 249 4.41 -7.58 -9.43
N HIS A 250 4.06 -6.70 -8.49
CA HIS A 250 3.54 -7.01 -7.16
C HIS A 250 2.13 -6.42 -6.97
N GLU A 251 1.47 -6.79 -5.88
CA GLU A 251 0.24 -6.16 -5.40
C GLU A 251 0.48 -5.55 -4.01
N VAL A 252 -0.02 -4.34 -3.77
CA VAL A 252 0.00 -3.71 -2.45
C VAL A 252 -1.44 -3.45 -2.02
N HIS A 253 -1.82 -4.01 -0.87
CA HIS A 253 -3.17 -4.02 -0.35
C HIS A 253 -3.22 -3.20 0.94
N PHE A 254 -4.16 -2.27 1.04
CA PHE A 254 -4.31 -1.38 2.19
C PHE A 254 -5.70 -1.54 2.80
N MET A 255 -5.81 -2.17 3.96
CA MET A 255 -7.00 -2.06 4.81
C MET A 255 -6.78 -0.88 5.76
N LEU A 256 -7.22 0.30 5.33
CA LEU A 256 -6.90 1.56 6.01
C LEU A 256 -7.56 1.69 7.39
N HIS A 257 -8.73 1.09 7.56
CA HIS A 257 -9.40 0.95 8.84
C HIS A 257 -10.01 -0.46 8.93
N SER A 258 -9.41 -1.32 9.75
CA SER A 258 -10.03 -2.60 10.15
C SER A 258 -11.07 -2.43 11.25
N ASN A 259 -11.00 -1.38 12.05
CA ASN A 259 -11.97 -1.04 13.10
C ASN A 259 -12.57 0.36 12.91
N PRO A 260 -13.31 0.60 11.81
CA PRO A 260 -13.83 1.93 11.50
C PRO A 260 -14.86 2.42 12.54
N ASP A 261 -15.68 1.53 13.11
CA ASP A 261 -16.65 1.90 14.16
C ASP A 261 -15.97 2.37 15.44
N GLY A 262 -15.01 1.59 15.94
CA GLY A 262 -14.22 1.97 17.11
C GLY A 262 -13.46 3.27 16.84
N ARG A 263 -12.85 3.42 15.66
CA ARG A 263 -12.16 4.65 15.27
C ARG A 263 -13.10 5.85 15.30
N LYS A 264 -14.32 5.72 14.78
CA LYS A 264 -15.30 6.81 14.81
C LYS A 264 -15.64 7.25 16.23
N ILE A 265 -15.74 6.29 17.16
CA ILE A 265 -15.90 6.57 18.58
C ILE A 265 -14.65 7.29 19.13
N ALA A 266 -13.45 6.87 18.76
CA ALA A 266 -12.21 7.50 19.24
C ALA A 266 -12.09 8.97 18.74
N GLU A 267 -12.48 9.29 17.51
CA GLU A 267 -12.42 10.66 16.97
C GLU A 267 -13.11 11.72 17.85
N ASN A 268 -14.06 11.30 18.69
CA ASN A 268 -14.61 12.15 19.74
C ASN A 268 -13.61 12.30 20.91
N ARG A 269 -13.28 13.55 21.24
CA ARG A 269 -12.33 13.89 22.32
C ARG A 269 -12.61 13.24 23.67
N LEU A 270 -13.87 12.96 24.01
CA LEU A 270 -14.26 12.32 25.27
C LEU A 270 -13.89 10.83 25.31
N THR A 271 -13.93 10.17 24.16
CA THR A 271 -13.75 8.72 23.97
C THR A 271 -12.48 8.40 23.19
N LYS A 272 -11.54 9.36 23.04
CA LYS A 272 -10.26 9.19 22.33
C LYS A 272 -9.42 7.99 22.73
N PHE A 273 -9.62 7.46 23.95
CA PHE A 273 -8.94 6.27 24.45
C PHE A 273 -9.62 4.94 24.07
N GLN A 274 -10.70 4.98 23.28
CA GLN A 274 -11.34 3.77 22.73
C GLN A 274 -10.30 2.95 22.00
N ARG A 275 -10.10 1.71 22.46
CA ARG A 275 -9.17 0.75 21.85
C ARG A 275 -9.93 -0.26 20.99
N LYS A 276 -10.97 -0.84 21.60
CA LYS A 276 -11.75 -1.99 21.11
C LYS A 276 -12.76 -1.59 20.03
N ASN A 277 -13.42 -2.57 19.41
CA ASN A 277 -14.51 -2.31 18.46
C ASN A 277 -15.78 -1.75 19.15
N ALA A 278 -16.86 -1.59 18.39
CA ALA A 278 -18.12 -1.04 18.89
C ALA A 278 -19.15 -2.11 19.35
N ASN A 279 -18.74 -3.37 19.50
CA ASN A 279 -19.61 -4.43 20.01
C ASN A 279 -19.68 -4.38 21.54
N PHE A 280 -20.71 -3.75 22.08
CA PHE A 280 -20.87 -3.57 23.53
C PHE A 280 -21.77 -4.61 24.19
N THR A 281 -22.14 -5.67 23.44
CA THR A 281 -23.17 -6.63 23.88
C THR A 281 -22.71 -7.45 25.08
N ASP A 282 -21.47 -7.95 25.07
CA ASP A 282 -20.92 -8.79 26.15
C ASP A 282 -20.84 -8.08 27.50
N SER A 283 -20.56 -6.77 27.50
CA SER A 283 -20.57 -5.95 28.71
C SER A 283 -21.93 -5.33 29.03
N GLY A 284 -22.92 -5.46 28.14
CA GLY A 284 -24.17 -4.70 28.18
C GLY A 284 -23.97 -3.17 28.16
N GLY A 285 -22.84 -2.68 27.63
CA GLY A 285 -22.48 -1.26 27.67
C GLY A 285 -22.18 -0.71 29.07
N SER A 286 -21.99 -1.58 30.06
CA SER A 286 -21.88 -1.20 31.47
C SER A 286 -20.46 -0.81 31.90
N CYS A 287 -19.44 -1.08 31.08
CA CYS A 287 -18.05 -0.77 31.45
C CYS A 287 -17.84 0.74 31.60
N ARG A 288 -17.08 1.12 32.62
CA ARG A 288 -16.69 2.50 32.88
C ARG A 288 -15.19 2.58 33.15
N PRO A 289 -14.48 3.58 32.57
CA PRO A 289 -14.92 4.55 31.56
C PRO A 289 -15.53 3.92 30.29
N VAL A 290 -16.44 4.62 29.60
CA VAL A 290 -17.23 4.06 28.47
C VAL A 290 -16.35 3.52 27.35
N TYR A 291 -15.15 4.08 27.18
CA TYR A 291 -14.19 3.61 26.18
C TYR A 291 -13.66 2.17 26.40
N LYS A 292 -14.01 1.54 27.54
CA LYS A 292 -13.68 0.15 27.88
C LYS A 292 -14.67 -0.88 27.33
N ASN A 293 -15.77 -0.46 26.72
CA ASN A 293 -16.68 -1.40 26.06
C ASN A 293 -16.09 -1.82 24.70
N GLY A 294 -16.46 -3.00 24.20
CA GLY A 294 -15.96 -3.58 22.96
C GLY A 294 -15.16 -4.87 23.16
N ILE A 295 -14.72 -5.45 22.06
CA ILE A 295 -13.79 -6.58 21.99
C ILE A 295 -12.45 -6.10 21.40
N ASP A 296 -11.33 -6.57 21.96
CA ASP A 296 -10.00 -6.32 21.41
C ASP A 296 -9.78 -7.22 20.19
N LEU A 297 -9.87 -6.62 19.01
CA LEU A 297 -9.76 -7.34 17.74
C LEU A 297 -8.39 -8.03 17.59
N ASN A 298 -7.32 -7.47 18.15
CA ASN A 298 -6.00 -8.09 18.11
C ASN A 298 -5.79 -9.15 19.21
N ARG A 299 -6.88 -9.62 19.83
CA ARG A 299 -6.96 -10.81 20.68
C ARG A 299 -8.02 -11.80 20.20
N ASN A 300 -8.67 -11.52 19.07
CA ASN A 300 -9.84 -12.25 18.61
C ASN A 300 -9.56 -13.14 17.39
N PHE A 301 -8.35 -13.12 16.80
CA PHE A 301 -8.04 -14.00 15.65
C PHE A 301 -8.03 -15.48 16.07
N SER A 302 -8.39 -16.36 15.13
CA SER A 302 -8.56 -17.80 15.42
C SER A 302 -7.27 -18.58 15.66
N HIS A 303 -6.12 -18.05 15.26
CA HIS A 303 -4.87 -18.78 15.48
C HIS A 303 -4.43 -18.67 16.94
N ASN A 304 -4.29 -19.82 17.60
CA ASN A 304 -3.83 -19.98 18.98
C ASN A 304 -4.65 -19.21 20.02
N TRP A 305 -5.92 -18.87 19.75
CA TRP A 305 -6.76 -17.99 20.58
C TRP A 305 -6.82 -18.40 22.07
N GLU A 306 -6.74 -19.70 22.38
CA GLU A 306 -6.76 -20.24 23.75
C GLU A 306 -5.38 -20.64 24.31
N ASP A 307 -4.31 -20.59 23.52
CA ASP A 307 -3.02 -21.23 23.86
C ASP A 307 -2.32 -20.59 25.06
N ASN A 308 -2.57 -19.30 25.33
CA ASN A 308 -1.99 -18.60 26.48
C ASN A 308 -3.01 -17.70 27.19
N ILE A 309 -3.52 -18.20 28.33
CA ILE A 309 -4.50 -17.51 29.18
C ILE A 309 -4.01 -16.17 29.76
N THR A 310 -2.71 -15.89 29.71
CA THR A 310 -2.17 -14.60 30.17
C THR A 310 -2.03 -13.57 29.05
N GLY A 311 -2.26 -13.98 27.79
CA GLY A 311 -2.11 -13.13 26.61
C GLY A 311 -3.32 -12.29 26.23
N ALA A 312 -4.47 -12.55 26.87
CA ALA A 312 -5.70 -11.79 26.73
C ALA A 312 -6.57 -11.95 27.99
N SER A 313 -7.62 -11.16 28.11
CA SER A 313 -8.53 -11.17 29.26
C SER A 313 -9.91 -11.74 28.89
N ASP A 314 -10.53 -12.45 29.84
CA ASP A 314 -11.94 -12.89 29.76
C ASP A 314 -12.91 -11.87 30.36
N ASN A 315 -12.39 -10.79 30.95
CA ASN A 315 -13.22 -9.73 31.53
C ASN A 315 -13.63 -8.72 30.44
N ALA A 316 -14.94 -8.59 30.17
CA ALA A 316 -15.49 -7.71 29.15
C ALA A 316 -15.10 -6.22 29.29
N CYS A 317 -14.70 -5.78 30.49
CA CYS A 317 -14.24 -4.41 30.75
C CYS A 317 -12.72 -4.23 30.70
N ASP A 318 -11.97 -5.28 30.38
CA ASP A 318 -10.53 -5.21 30.15
C ASP A 318 -10.23 -4.68 28.74
N ASP A 319 -9.14 -3.91 28.61
CA ASP A 319 -8.67 -3.37 27.33
C ASP A 319 -8.22 -4.48 26.36
N THR A 320 -7.90 -5.67 26.88
CA THR A 320 -7.47 -6.87 26.14
C THR A 320 -8.53 -7.98 26.12
N TYR A 321 -9.80 -7.63 26.30
CA TYR A 321 -10.91 -8.60 26.25
C TYR A 321 -10.97 -9.31 24.89
N ARG A 322 -10.79 -10.64 24.88
CA ARG A 322 -10.65 -11.44 23.64
C ARG A 322 -11.95 -11.81 22.93
N GLY A 323 -13.11 -11.50 23.53
CA GLY A 323 -14.42 -11.94 23.07
C GLY A 323 -14.83 -13.29 23.66
N LEU A 324 -16.07 -13.72 23.40
CA LEU A 324 -16.61 -15.00 23.91
C LEU A 324 -16.08 -16.23 23.17
N SER A 325 -15.60 -16.07 21.94
CA SER A 325 -15.00 -17.12 21.13
C SER A 325 -14.00 -16.53 20.15
N GLU A 326 -13.15 -17.38 19.59
CA GLU A 326 -12.32 -16.99 18.46
C GLU A 326 -13.14 -16.47 17.28
N ALA A 327 -12.58 -15.49 16.57
CA ALA A 327 -13.14 -14.80 15.41
C ALA A 327 -14.62 -14.42 15.59
N SER A 328 -15.03 -14.05 16.82
CA SER A 328 -16.41 -13.64 17.11
C SER A 328 -16.79 -12.33 16.41
N GLU A 329 -15.81 -11.46 16.15
CA GLU A 329 -16.05 -10.13 15.62
C GLU A 329 -16.02 -10.10 14.08
N LEU A 330 -16.99 -9.39 13.48
CA LEU A 330 -17.10 -9.25 12.03
C LEU A 330 -15.86 -8.59 11.41
N GLU A 331 -15.26 -7.64 12.12
CA GLU A 331 -14.00 -7.01 11.72
C GLU A 331 -12.87 -8.04 11.60
N THR A 332 -12.70 -8.88 12.63
CA THR A 332 -11.71 -9.96 12.63
C THR A 332 -11.97 -10.96 11.51
N GLN A 333 -13.23 -11.36 11.32
CA GLN A 333 -13.65 -12.28 10.25
C GLN A 333 -13.31 -11.72 8.87
N ALA A 334 -13.54 -10.43 8.63
CA ALA A 334 -13.22 -9.78 7.36
C ALA A 334 -11.71 -9.81 7.08
N ILE A 335 -10.87 -9.51 8.07
CA ILE A 335 -9.41 -9.51 7.92
C ILE A 335 -8.90 -10.91 7.59
N GLN A 336 -9.23 -11.91 8.43
CA GLN A 336 -8.70 -13.27 8.26
C GLN A 336 -9.23 -13.93 6.97
N SER A 337 -10.49 -13.67 6.62
CA SER A 337 -11.06 -14.16 5.36
C SER A 337 -10.34 -13.52 4.17
N TYR A 338 -10.09 -12.22 4.22
CA TYR A 338 -9.33 -11.54 3.17
C TYR A 338 -7.92 -12.11 3.01
N MET A 339 -7.19 -12.34 4.11
CA MET A 339 -5.87 -12.99 4.07
C MET A 339 -5.92 -14.34 3.36
N ARG A 340 -6.92 -15.18 3.67
CA ARG A 340 -7.15 -16.48 3.00
C ARG A 340 -7.50 -16.33 1.52
N THR A 341 -8.10 -15.21 1.09
CA THR A 341 -8.37 -14.99 -0.34
C THR A 341 -7.12 -14.63 -1.14
N ILE A 342 -6.13 -14.01 -0.50
CA ILE A 342 -4.96 -13.47 -1.20
C ILE A 342 -3.71 -14.35 -1.05
N TRP A 343 -3.68 -15.23 -0.06
CA TRP A 343 -2.58 -16.18 0.16
C TRP A 343 -3.07 -17.60 0.38
N GLU A 344 -2.28 -18.54 -0.14
CA GLU A 344 -2.42 -19.96 0.14
C GLU A 344 -1.74 -20.30 1.47
N ASP A 345 -2.25 -21.32 2.16
CA ASP A 345 -1.54 -21.92 3.29
C ASP A 345 -0.28 -22.63 2.77
N ASN A 346 0.88 -22.09 3.17
CA ASN A 346 2.19 -22.61 2.82
C ASN A 346 2.89 -23.32 3.99
N ARG A 347 2.22 -23.55 5.12
CA ARG A 347 2.78 -24.30 6.25
C ARG A 347 2.15 -25.68 6.37
N ALA A 348 2.95 -26.62 6.84
CA ALA A 348 2.43 -27.90 7.30
C ALA A 348 1.74 -27.71 8.68
N PRO A 349 0.82 -28.61 9.07
CA PRO A 349 -0.14 -28.35 10.15
C PRO A 349 0.49 -28.24 11.54
N ASN A 350 1.75 -28.68 11.74
CA ASN A 350 2.37 -28.56 13.06
C ASN A 350 2.89 -27.15 13.28
N ARG A 351 2.77 -26.69 14.53
CA ARG A 351 3.33 -25.40 14.97
C ARG A 351 4.83 -25.24 14.72
N THR A 352 5.56 -26.35 14.70
CA THR A 352 7.01 -26.39 14.46
C THR A 352 7.40 -26.37 12.97
N ASP A 353 6.44 -26.50 12.07
CA ASP A 353 6.71 -26.59 10.64
C ASP A 353 7.04 -25.21 10.05
N LYS A 354 8.09 -25.15 9.22
CA LYS A 354 8.48 -23.93 8.52
C LYS A 354 7.67 -23.74 7.25
N ALA A 355 7.36 -22.50 6.93
CA ALA A 355 6.98 -22.15 5.57
C ALA A 355 8.21 -22.32 4.64
N PRO A 356 8.03 -22.76 3.38
CA PRO A 356 9.06 -22.73 2.37
C PRO A 356 9.75 -21.35 2.28
N LEU A 357 11.06 -21.32 2.03
CA LEU A 357 11.81 -20.05 1.93
C LEU A 357 11.37 -19.20 0.73
N ASN A 358 10.74 -19.81 -0.27
CA ASN A 358 10.16 -19.13 -1.42
C ASN A 358 8.70 -18.71 -1.21
N THR A 359 8.12 -18.87 -0.01
CA THR A 359 6.78 -18.36 0.32
C THR A 359 6.73 -16.86 0.04
N LYS A 360 5.71 -16.46 -0.73
CA LYS A 360 5.52 -15.09 -1.20
C LYS A 360 4.64 -14.32 -0.24
N GLY A 361 4.93 -13.04 -0.11
CA GLY A 361 4.07 -12.06 0.52
C GLY A 361 4.47 -11.70 1.94
N ILE A 362 4.03 -10.51 2.34
CA ILE A 362 4.32 -9.91 3.64
C ILE A 362 3.02 -9.36 4.18
N PHE A 363 2.75 -9.65 5.45
CA PHE A 363 1.70 -8.99 6.23
C PHE A 363 2.35 -8.03 7.22
N ILE A 364 1.88 -6.78 7.26
CA ILE A 364 2.28 -5.82 8.29
C ILE A 364 1.02 -5.25 8.93
N ASP A 365 0.85 -5.48 10.22
CA ASP A 365 -0.16 -4.79 11.03
C ASP A 365 0.46 -3.53 11.64
N ILE A 366 -0.08 -2.37 11.29
CA ILE A 366 0.45 -1.07 11.72
C ILE A 366 -0.33 -0.61 12.95
N HIS A 367 0.38 -0.60 14.07
CA HIS A 367 -0.09 -0.19 15.38
C HIS A 367 0.61 1.08 15.87
N SER A 368 0.17 1.63 17.00
CA SER A 368 0.96 2.57 17.78
C SER A 368 0.64 2.42 19.26
N HIS A 369 1.58 2.54 20.20
CA HIS A 369 2.91 3.10 20.02
C HIS A 369 4.02 2.29 20.70
N GLY A 370 5.26 2.59 20.33
CA GLY A 370 6.41 1.99 21.02
C GLY A 370 7.74 2.10 20.30
N GLY A 371 7.72 2.42 19.00
CA GLY A 371 8.90 2.38 18.15
C GLY A 371 9.43 0.96 18.05
N LEU A 372 8.59 0.01 17.65
CA LEU A 372 8.91 -1.42 17.61
C LEU A 372 8.64 -2.02 16.22
N VAL A 373 9.45 -3.01 15.85
CA VAL A 373 9.16 -3.94 14.75
C VAL A 373 9.10 -5.34 15.34
N LEU A 374 7.92 -5.92 15.34
CA LEU A 374 7.61 -7.20 15.98
C LEU A 374 7.41 -8.29 14.95
N TRP A 375 7.68 -9.53 15.33
CA TRP A 375 7.38 -10.72 14.55
C TRP A 375 6.91 -11.88 15.45
N PRO A 376 6.16 -12.85 14.92
CA PRO A 376 5.69 -14.02 15.67
C PRO A 376 6.80 -14.83 16.38
N TRP A 377 6.50 -15.52 17.47
CA TRP A 377 5.18 -15.64 18.08
C TRP A 377 4.93 -14.58 19.16
N GLY A 378 3.68 -14.16 19.30
CA GLY A 378 3.17 -13.33 20.38
C GLY A 378 2.79 -14.14 21.63
N ASP A 379 2.23 -15.33 21.47
CA ASP A 379 1.71 -16.17 22.56
C ASP A 379 2.77 -16.96 23.34
N SER A 380 3.96 -17.13 22.76
CA SER A 380 5.01 -18.00 23.30
C SER A 380 6.40 -17.37 23.19
N SER A 381 7.26 -17.65 24.17
CA SER A 381 8.69 -17.31 24.12
C SER A 381 9.49 -18.21 23.18
N GLN A 382 8.89 -19.32 22.72
CA GLN A 382 9.48 -20.13 21.66
C GLN A 382 9.50 -19.33 20.36
N THR A 383 10.61 -19.42 19.63
CA THR A 383 10.75 -18.70 18.36
C THR A 383 9.92 -19.35 17.26
N ALA A 384 9.36 -18.56 16.35
CA ALA A 384 8.75 -19.06 15.13
C ALA A 384 9.69 -19.98 14.33
N PRO A 385 9.18 -21.01 13.63
CA PRO A 385 10.01 -21.89 12.79
C PRO A 385 10.90 -21.14 11.77
N ASN A 386 10.41 -20.05 11.15
CA ASN A 386 11.16 -19.18 10.22
C ASN A 386 11.84 -17.99 10.95
N SER A 387 12.12 -18.12 12.25
CA SER A 387 12.59 -17.00 13.09
C SER A 387 13.89 -16.35 12.62
N LYS A 388 14.81 -17.11 12.01
CA LYS A 388 16.05 -16.54 11.47
C LYS A 388 15.72 -15.53 10.38
N GLU A 389 14.88 -15.92 9.43
CA GLU A 389 14.51 -15.11 8.29
C GLU A 389 13.62 -13.92 8.71
N LEU A 390 12.67 -14.13 9.63
CA LEU A 390 11.86 -13.06 10.22
C LEU A 390 12.72 -12.03 10.97
N GLN A 391 13.72 -12.48 11.73
CA GLN A 391 14.67 -11.59 12.41
C GLN A 391 15.47 -10.73 11.43
N THR A 392 16.01 -11.35 10.36
CA THR A 392 16.78 -10.63 9.34
C THR A 392 15.93 -9.55 8.67
N LEU A 393 14.70 -9.87 8.27
CA LEU A 393 13.77 -8.90 7.68
C LEU A 393 13.32 -7.83 8.69
N GLY A 394 12.98 -8.21 9.92
CA GLY A 394 12.62 -7.27 10.98
C GLY A 394 13.73 -6.27 11.30
N ARG A 395 15.00 -6.71 11.29
CA ARG A 395 16.17 -5.84 11.46
C ARG A 395 16.41 -4.91 10.27
N ARG A 396 16.09 -5.32 9.03
CA ARG A 396 16.08 -4.42 7.85
C ARG A 396 15.04 -3.32 8.00
N PHE A 397 13.80 -3.67 8.35
CA PHE A 397 12.76 -2.67 8.59
C PHE A 397 13.16 -1.69 9.69
N ALA A 398 13.64 -2.22 10.82
CA ALA A 398 14.09 -1.44 11.96
C ALA A 398 15.30 -0.53 11.67
N TRP A 399 16.05 -0.78 10.58
CA TRP A 399 17.14 0.12 10.16
C TRP A 399 16.59 1.43 9.59
N PHE A 400 15.49 1.39 8.85
CA PHE A 400 14.89 2.59 8.27
C PHE A 400 14.27 3.52 9.33
N ASN A 401 13.46 2.95 10.22
CA ASN A 401 12.71 3.72 11.23
C ASN A 401 13.39 3.80 12.61
N GLN A 402 14.53 3.14 12.76
CA GLN A 402 15.30 3.07 14.01
C GLN A 402 14.49 2.47 15.18
N TYR A 403 13.46 1.67 14.89
CA TYR A 403 12.65 1.01 15.91
C TYR A 403 13.40 -0.18 16.52
N SER A 404 12.93 -0.68 17.66
CA SER A 404 13.51 -1.88 18.28
C SER A 404 12.93 -3.13 17.62
N PRO A 405 13.74 -3.96 16.93
CA PRO A 405 13.29 -5.22 16.37
C PRO A 405 13.25 -6.30 17.46
N LYS A 406 12.14 -7.02 17.63
CA LYS A 406 12.07 -8.17 18.55
C LYS A 406 10.92 -9.12 18.24
N GLN A 407 10.97 -10.32 18.80
CA GLN A 407 9.81 -11.20 18.80
C GLN A 407 8.67 -10.57 19.61
N ALA A 408 7.44 -10.74 19.13
CA ALA A 408 6.23 -10.16 19.68
C ALA A 408 6.04 -10.53 21.16
N SER A 409 6.32 -11.77 21.58
CA SER A 409 6.27 -12.20 22.99
C SER A 409 7.36 -11.61 23.89
N GLY A 410 8.43 -11.04 23.33
CA GLY A 410 9.45 -10.30 24.08
C GLY A 410 9.00 -8.90 24.54
N LEU A 411 7.97 -8.37 23.87
CA LEU A 411 6.62 -8.20 24.41
C LEU A 411 6.21 -8.52 25.85
N TYR A 412 4.96 -8.91 25.87
CA TYR A 412 4.23 -9.75 26.79
C TYR A 412 3.62 -10.86 25.93
N PRO A 413 3.19 -11.96 26.54
CA PRO A 413 2.36 -12.90 25.83
C PRO A 413 1.13 -12.21 25.24
N THR A 414 0.79 -12.51 23.99
CA THR A 414 -0.46 -12.11 23.33
C THR A 414 -1.07 -13.34 22.68
N THR A 415 -2.36 -13.57 22.83
CA THR A 415 -3.06 -14.67 22.16
C THR A 415 -4.08 -14.12 21.15
N GLY A 416 -4.35 -14.82 20.06
CA GLY A 416 -5.31 -14.39 19.03
C GLY A 416 -4.91 -13.09 18.31
N ALA A 417 -3.61 -12.90 18.06
CA ALA A 417 -3.07 -11.74 17.36
C ALA A 417 -3.03 -11.94 15.83
N SER A 418 -3.10 -10.84 15.07
CA SER A 418 -3.17 -10.83 13.61
C SER A 418 -1.89 -11.33 12.93
N ASP A 419 -0.72 -11.01 13.49
CA ASP A 419 0.57 -11.44 12.97
C ASP A 419 0.82 -12.94 13.23
N ASP A 420 0.45 -13.41 14.42
CA ASP A 420 0.42 -14.82 14.77
C ASP A 420 -0.53 -15.59 13.85
N PHE A 421 -1.69 -15.04 13.48
CA PHE A 421 -2.57 -15.66 12.47
C PHE A 421 -1.93 -15.72 11.08
N ALA A 422 -1.43 -14.60 10.57
CA ALA A 422 -0.88 -14.53 9.20
C ALA A 422 0.32 -15.46 9.00
N TYR A 423 1.22 -15.55 9.99
CA TYR A 423 2.31 -16.52 9.95
C TYR A 423 1.85 -17.93 10.33
N GLY A 424 0.95 -18.01 11.30
CA GLY A 424 0.55 -19.22 11.98
C GLY A 424 -0.25 -20.17 11.12
N GLU A 425 -1.21 -19.61 10.39
CA GLU A 425 -2.07 -20.33 9.48
C GLU A 425 -1.52 -20.33 8.05
N LEU A 426 -0.93 -19.22 7.57
CA LEU A 426 -0.60 -19.10 6.13
C LEU A 426 0.90 -19.22 5.83
N GLY A 427 1.77 -19.14 6.85
CA GLY A 427 3.21 -19.14 6.66
C GLY A 427 3.76 -17.86 6.01
N VAL A 428 2.97 -16.78 5.98
CA VAL A 428 3.36 -15.49 5.39
C VAL A 428 4.32 -14.76 6.35
N ALA A 429 5.27 -13.99 5.81
CA ALA A 429 6.15 -13.18 6.64
C ALA A 429 5.35 -12.05 7.30
N ALA A 430 5.02 -12.23 8.58
CA ALA A 430 4.14 -11.34 9.34
C ALA A 430 4.90 -10.47 10.34
N PHE A 431 4.50 -9.20 10.43
CA PHE A 431 5.10 -8.23 11.34
C PHE A 431 4.05 -7.30 11.94
N THR A 432 4.34 -6.78 13.14
CA THR A 432 3.63 -5.63 13.71
C THR A 432 4.58 -4.44 13.82
N PHE A 433 4.16 -3.28 13.32
CA PHE A 433 4.91 -2.03 13.49
C PHE A 433 4.22 -1.17 14.55
N GLU A 434 4.89 -0.92 15.67
CA GLU A 434 4.40 0.02 16.70
C GLU A 434 5.00 1.39 16.45
N LEU A 435 4.22 2.29 15.85
CA LEU A 435 4.67 3.63 15.45
C LEU A 435 5.01 4.53 16.64
N GLY A 436 5.86 5.53 16.40
CA GLY A 436 6.11 6.61 17.35
C GLY A 436 7.01 6.23 18.54
N LYS A 437 8.00 7.08 18.81
CA LYS A 437 8.86 7.00 20.01
C LYS A 437 8.50 8.03 21.08
N SER A 438 7.49 8.85 20.82
CA SER A 438 7.06 9.96 21.68
C SER A 438 6.41 9.50 22.99
N GLY A 439 6.04 8.21 23.06
CA GLY A 439 5.46 7.63 24.26
C GLY A 439 3.98 7.93 24.44
N THR A 440 3.26 8.24 23.36
CA THR A 440 1.83 8.53 23.35
C THR A 440 1.15 7.87 22.14
N PHE A 441 -0.12 7.46 22.31
CA PHE A 441 -0.98 7.02 21.20
C PHE A 441 -1.36 8.16 20.25
N PHE A 442 -1.31 9.39 20.76
CA PHE A 442 -1.70 10.59 20.02
C PHE A 442 -0.46 11.38 19.58
N GLU A 443 0.30 10.79 18.66
CA GLU A 443 1.51 11.37 18.10
C GLU A 443 1.23 12.77 17.53
N PRO A 444 1.94 13.83 17.95
CA PRO A 444 1.75 15.17 17.42
C PRO A 444 2.04 15.24 15.91
N CYS A 445 1.26 16.03 15.18
CA CYS A 445 1.42 16.21 13.73
C CYS A 445 2.83 16.59 13.27
N GLU A 446 3.54 17.39 14.07
CA GLU A 446 4.91 17.78 13.77
C GLU A 446 5.86 16.58 13.79
N SER A 447 5.80 15.76 14.85
CA SER A 447 6.63 14.57 15.02
C SER A 447 6.29 13.50 13.98
N PHE A 448 4.99 13.33 13.68
CA PHE A 448 4.55 12.44 12.61
C PHE A 448 5.15 12.84 11.27
N ASN A 449 5.01 14.10 10.87
CA ASN A 449 5.48 14.57 9.57
C ASN A 449 7.00 14.63 9.45
N LYS A 450 7.73 14.96 10.52
CA LYS A 450 9.19 15.10 10.49
C LYS A 450 9.95 13.78 10.64
N THR A 451 9.38 12.81 11.35
CA THR A 451 10.11 11.59 11.74
C THR A 451 9.34 10.32 11.44
N VAL A 452 8.15 10.14 12.00
CA VAL A 452 7.42 8.86 11.91
C VAL A 452 7.08 8.51 10.46
N LYS A 453 6.49 9.44 9.72
CA LYS A 453 6.09 9.23 8.32
C LYS A 453 7.28 8.95 7.39
N PRO A 454 8.26 9.85 7.22
CA PRO A 454 9.30 9.67 6.21
C PRO A 454 10.13 8.40 6.42
N ASP A 455 10.39 7.99 7.67
CA ASP A 455 11.20 6.82 7.92
C ASP A 455 10.43 5.51 7.77
N ASN A 456 9.15 5.46 8.16
CA ASN A 456 8.34 4.28 7.91
C ASN A 456 7.95 4.13 6.44
N LEU A 457 7.80 5.22 5.67
CA LEU A 457 7.59 5.12 4.22
C LEU A 457 8.76 4.40 3.52
N LYS A 458 10.00 4.60 3.97
CA LYS A 458 11.18 3.87 3.46
C LYS A 458 11.10 2.37 3.80
N ALA A 459 10.71 2.04 5.04
CA ALA A 459 10.54 0.65 5.47
C ALA A 459 9.42 -0.07 4.68
N LEU A 460 8.30 0.60 4.44
CA LEU A 460 7.18 0.06 3.66
C LEU A 460 7.52 -0.09 2.18
N LEU A 461 8.28 0.85 1.60
CA LEU A 461 8.80 0.71 0.24
C LEU A 461 9.76 -0.49 0.13
N TYR A 462 10.62 -0.69 1.13
CA TYR A 462 11.47 -1.88 1.20
C TYR A 462 10.65 -3.17 1.28
N ALA A 463 9.60 -3.23 2.11
CA ALA A 463 8.67 -4.36 2.18
C ALA A 463 8.07 -4.66 0.80
N ALA A 464 7.62 -3.61 0.09
CA ALA A 464 7.06 -3.76 -1.25
C ALA A 464 8.08 -4.30 -2.26
N LYS A 465 9.37 -3.96 -2.14
CA LYS A 465 10.44 -4.52 -2.98
C LYS A 465 10.68 -6.01 -2.74
N VAL A 466 10.65 -6.46 -1.48
CA VAL A 466 11.08 -7.84 -1.11
C VAL A 466 9.94 -8.84 -0.96
N ALA A 467 8.69 -8.42 -1.16
CA ALA A 467 7.50 -9.26 -1.00
C ALA A 467 7.51 -10.56 -1.84
N ARG A 468 8.31 -10.63 -2.92
CA ARG A 468 8.44 -11.86 -3.73
C ARG A 468 9.12 -13.00 -2.98
N THR A 469 10.13 -12.71 -2.17
CA THR A 469 10.99 -13.70 -1.51
C THR A 469 11.45 -13.16 -0.14
N PRO A 470 10.50 -12.86 0.77
CA PRO A 470 10.77 -12.19 2.05
C PRO A 470 11.67 -12.99 2.97
N TYR A 471 11.70 -14.32 2.84
CA TYR A 471 12.58 -15.18 3.64
C TYR A 471 13.99 -15.34 3.07
N MET A 472 14.28 -14.78 1.89
CA MET A 472 15.58 -14.93 1.22
C MET A 472 16.23 -13.57 0.95
N THR A 473 15.55 -12.71 0.20
CA THR A 473 16.08 -11.44 -0.31
C THR A 473 16.60 -10.48 0.75
N PRO A 474 15.99 -10.35 1.94
CA PRO A 474 16.48 -9.43 2.97
C PRO A 474 17.86 -9.75 3.54
N SER A 475 18.32 -11.00 3.36
CA SER A 475 19.67 -11.43 3.75
C SER A 475 20.76 -10.96 2.76
N GLY A 476 20.38 -10.56 1.56
CA GLY A 476 21.31 -10.06 0.55
C GLY A 476 21.48 -8.53 0.57
N PRO A 477 22.44 -8.02 -0.21
CA PRO A 477 22.83 -6.62 -0.19
C PRO A 477 21.85 -5.68 -0.90
N GLU A 478 21.71 -4.46 -0.40
CA GLU A 478 20.90 -3.41 -1.02
C GLU A 478 21.71 -2.63 -2.06
N THR A 479 21.11 -2.38 -3.22
CA THR A 479 21.67 -1.48 -4.23
C THR A 479 21.16 -0.05 -3.96
N LEU A 480 22.09 0.84 -3.66
CA LEU A 480 21.88 2.25 -3.30
C LEU A 480 22.41 3.17 -4.40
N GLU A 481 21.88 4.40 -4.46
CA GLU A 481 22.42 5.48 -5.31
C GLU A 481 22.54 5.08 -6.80
N LEU A 482 21.65 4.20 -7.28
CA LEU A 482 21.60 3.78 -8.68
C LEU A 482 21.34 5.00 -9.57
N SER A 483 22.20 5.20 -10.56
CA SER A 483 22.14 6.33 -11.47
C SER A 483 22.69 5.96 -12.84
N LEU A 484 22.14 6.63 -13.86
CA LEU A 484 22.65 6.64 -15.23
C LEU A 484 23.22 8.02 -15.51
N ASN A 485 24.33 8.12 -16.24
CA ASN A 485 24.92 9.42 -16.61
C ASN A 485 23.99 10.26 -17.50
N SER A 486 23.04 9.63 -18.20
CA SER A 486 21.97 10.30 -18.94
C SER A 486 20.92 10.95 -18.02
N GLY A 487 20.87 10.58 -16.73
CA GLY A 487 19.79 10.98 -15.84
C GLY A 487 18.43 10.61 -16.45
N ASN A 488 17.56 11.62 -16.58
CA ASN A 488 16.24 11.49 -17.22
C ASN A 488 16.22 11.98 -18.69
N SER A 489 17.39 12.28 -19.27
CA SER A 489 17.49 12.73 -20.66
C SER A 489 17.40 11.57 -21.64
N GLU A 490 16.89 11.84 -22.84
CA GLU A 490 16.88 10.89 -23.94
C GLU A 490 18.29 10.68 -24.50
N VAL A 491 18.60 9.44 -24.87
CA VAL A 491 19.86 9.09 -25.55
C VAL A 491 19.58 8.53 -26.94
N GLU A 492 20.47 8.81 -27.90
CA GLU A 492 20.36 8.23 -29.24
C GLU A 492 20.59 6.71 -29.17
N PRO A 493 19.88 5.89 -29.99
CA PRO A 493 20.16 4.46 -30.09
C PRO A 493 21.63 4.17 -30.37
N GLY A 494 22.20 3.18 -29.66
CA GLY A 494 23.63 2.83 -29.75
C GLY A 494 24.57 3.69 -28.89
N THR A 495 24.06 4.70 -28.18
CA THR A 495 24.83 5.42 -27.17
C THR A 495 25.19 4.50 -26.01
N GLN A 496 26.45 4.51 -25.60
CA GLN A 496 26.90 3.84 -24.37
C GLN A 496 26.52 4.68 -23.14
N VAL A 497 25.64 4.13 -22.30
CA VAL A 497 25.17 4.80 -21.08
C VAL A 497 25.89 4.23 -19.87
N ARG A 498 26.55 5.09 -19.08
CA ARG A 498 27.26 4.66 -17.89
C ARG A 498 26.29 4.50 -16.73
N LEU A 499 26.31 3.34 -16.10
CA LEU A 499 25.59 3.02 -14.87
C LEU A 499 26.55 3.07 -13.68
N THR A 500 26.12 3.73 -12.61
CA THR A 500 26.82 3.74 -11.32
C THR A 500 25.87 3.46 -10.17
N ALA A 501 26.32 2.71 -9.18
CA ALA A 501 25.58 2.48 -7.93
C ALA A 501 26.56 2.16 -6.79
N ARG A 502 26.04 2.07 -5.57
CA ARG A 502 26.72 1.50 -4.41
C ARG A 502 25.93 0.30 -3.91
N ALA A 503 26.59 -0.63 -3.24
CA ALA A 503 25.90 -1.68 -2.51
C ALA A 503 26.15 -1.56 -1.00
N THR A 504 25.30 -2.18 -0.20
CA THR A 504 25.62 -2.37 1.21
C THR A 504 24.91 -3.59 1.76
N ASP A 505 25.65 -4.34 2.56
CA ASP A 505 25.13 -5.47 3.33
C ASP A 505 25.13 -5.19 4.84
N ALA A 506 25.09 -3.92 5.21
CA ALA A 506 25.23 -3.46 6.59
C ALA A 506 23.99 -2.75 7.15
N ASN A 507 22.94 -2.57 6.34
CA ASN A 507 21.76 -1.79 6.72
C ASN A 507 20.79 -2.61 7.59
N PHE A 508 21.25 -3.01 8.77
CA PHE A 508 20.45 -3.72 9.76
C PHE A 508 20.47 -2.97 11.08
N ASN A 509 19.35 -2.99 11.79
CA ASN A 509 19.31 -2.56 13.18
C ASN A 509 19.90 -3.66 14.08
N HIS A 510 20.93 -3.30 14.85
CA HIS A 510 21.67 -4.23 15.72
C HIS A 510 21.36 -4.06 17.21
N SER A 511 20.28 -3.36 17.56
CA SER A 511 19.89 -3.16 18.96
C SER A 511 19.42 -4.44 19.66
N ASN A 512 18.97 -5.45 18.89
CA ASN A 512 18.58 -6.76 19.41
C ASN A 512 19.08 -7.88 18.48
N GLY A 513 20.26 -8.41 18.80
CA GLY A 513 20.99 -9.37 17.98
C GLY A 513 21.80 -8.71 16.86
N ARG A 514 22.55 -9.52 16.11
CA ARG A 514 23.45 -9.03 15.05
C ARG A 514 23.22 -9.82 13.76
N GLU A 515 23.25 -9.12 12.65
CA GLU A 515 23.39 -9.71 11.32
C GLU A 515 24.86 -9.60 10.91
N ARG A 516 25.36 -10.65 10.28
CA ARG A 516 26.73 -10.59 9.73
C ARG A 516 26.67 -9.75 8.46
N THR A 517 27.62 -8.85 8.26
CA THR A 517 27.80 -8.16 6.97
C THR A 517 28.79 -8.93 6.09
N GLN A 518 28.41 -9.17 4.84
CA GLN A 518 29.19 -9.89 3.84
C GLN A 518 29.84 -8.92 2.86
N ARG A 519 30.83 -9.41 2.12
CA ARG A 519 31.45 -8.64 1.03
C ARG A 519 30.56 -8.75 -0.20
N ILE A 520 30.40 -7.66 -0.93
CA ILE A 520 29.72 -7.68 -2.24
C ILE A 520 30.63 -8.32 -3.28
N THR A 521 30.14 -9.34 -3.98
CA THR A 521 30.94 -10.11 -4.95
C THR A 521 30.42 -10.05 -6.38
N GLU A 522 29.14 -9.78 -6.58
CA GLU A 522 28.53 -9.76 -7.90
C GLU A 522 27.47 -8.66 -7.98
N ALA A 523 27.36 -8.03 -9.16
CA ALA A 523 26.29 -7.12 -9.50
C ALA A 523 25.91 -7.39 -10.95
N GLN A 524 24.63 -7.25 -11.28
CA GLN A 524 24.15 -7.43 -12.64
C GLN A 524 22.96 -6.54 -12.92
N TYR A 525 22.77 -6.20 -14.19
CA TYR A 525 21.59 -5.51 -14.66
C TYR A 525 20.81 -6.32 -15.70
N SER A 526 19.52 -6.00 -15.85
CA SER A 526 18.63 -6.45 -16.91
C SER A 526 17.83 -5.27 -17.44
N ILE A 527 17.42 -5.30 -18.71
CA ILE A 527 16.59 -4.27 -19.33
C ILE A 527 15.21 -4.87 -19.63
N ASP A 528 14.16 -4.19 -19.16
CA ASP A 528 12.72 -4.48 -19.32
C ASP A 528 12.21 -5.82 -18.79
N THR A 529 13.09 -6.80 -18.58
CA THR A 529 12.74 -8.13 -18.09
C THR A 529 13.26 -8.31 -16.65
N PRO A 530 12.37 -8.35 -15.64
CA PRO A 530 12.80 -8.60 -14.27
C PRO A 530 13.49 -9.95 -14.09
N PHE A 531 14.35 -10.06 -13.09
CA PHE A 531 15.18 -11.26 -12.84
C PHE A 531 14.41 -12.54 -12.47
N TRP A 532 13.12 -12.44 -12.14
CA TRP A 532 12.25 -13.60 -11.86
C TRP A 532 11.46 -14.07 -13.09
N THR A 533 11.56 -13.35 -14.21
CA THR A 533 10.89 -13.74 -15.45
C THR A 533 11.68 -14.83 -16.16
N ALA A 534 10.98 -15.84 -16.67
CA ALA A 534 11.61 -16.90 -17.46
C ALA A 534 12.23 -16.32 -18.73
N GLY A 535 13.47 -16.73 -19.04
CA GLY A 535 14.19 -16.26 -20.23
C GLY A 535 14.74 -14.84 -20.13
N HIS A 536 14.74 -14.20 -18.94
CA HIS A 536 15.45 -12.93 -18.76
C HIS A 536 16.92 -13.07 -19.13
N THR A 537 17.48 -11.99 -19.69
CA THR A 537 18.92 -11.86 -19.93
C THR A 537 19.48 -10.83 -18.98
N SER A 538 20.68 -11.09 -18.47
CA SER A 538 21.38 -10.15 -17.60
C SER A 538 22.83 -9.96 -18.03
N ALA A 539 23.36 -8.78 -17.74
CA ALA A 539 24.74 -8.43 -18.01
C ALA A 539 25.46 -8.10 -16.69
N PRO A 540 26.73 -8.53 -16.54
CA PRO A 540 27.49 -8.29 -15.33
C PRO A 540 27.86 -6.81 -15.19
N LEU A 541 27.99 -6.37 -13.94
CA LEU A 541 28.53 -5.08 -13.55
C LEU A 541 29.82 -5.29 -12.75
N GLU A 542 30.74 -4.35 -12.85
CA GLU A 542 31.97 -4.38 -12.07
C GLU A 542 31.69 -3.97 -10.61
N VAL A 543 32.27 -4.70 -9.66
CA VAL A 543 32.15 -4.43 -8.23
C VAL A 543 33.54 -4.17 -7.64
N THR A 544 33.73 -3.00 -7.03
CA THR A 544 35.02 -2.62 -6.42
C THR A 544 34.87 -2.25 -4.94
N GLY A 545 35.83 -2.66 -4.10
CA GLY A 545 35.79 -2.41 -2.66
C GLY A 545 34.83 -3.31 -1.87
N ARG A 546 34.76 -3.10 -0.54
CA ARG A 546 34.00 -3.97 0.38
C ARG A 546 32.50 -3.68 0.40
N GLN A 547 32.13 -2.40 0.36
CA GLN A 547 30.75 -1.96 0.13
C GLN A 547 30.40 -1.96 -1.38
N GLY A 548 31.32 -2.38 -2.26
CA GLY A 548 31.01 -2.56 -3.68
C GLY A 548 30.52 -1.29 -4.37
N ASN A 549 31.42 -0.40 -4.79
CA ASN A 549 31.08 0.55 -5.84
C ASN A 549 30.81 -0.25 -7.12
N ILE A 550 29.67 0.02 -7.73
CA ILE A 550 29.19 -0.69 -8.91
C ILE A 550 29.32 0.23 -10.12
N THR A 551 29.96 -0.26 -11.17
CA THR A 551 30.07 0.47 -12.43
C THR A 551 29.84 -0.45 -13.61
N GLY A 552 29.22 0.07 -14.65
CA GLY A 552 29.10 -0.64 -15.93
C GLY A 552 28.62 0.29 -17.04
N THR A 553 28.55 -0.27 -18.24
CA THR A 553 28.09 0.44 -19.43
C THR A 553 26.95 -0.34 -20.04
N ILE A 554 25.83 0.32 -20.28
CA ILE A 554 24.68 -0.20 -20.99
C ILE A 554 24.87 0.14 -22.46
N ASP A 555 24.94 -0.89 -23.29
CA ASP A 555 24.83 -0.75 -24.74
C ASP A 555 23.35 -0.60 -25.11
N THR A 556 23.00 0.53 -25.70
CA THR A 556 21.62 0.82 -26.13
C THR A 556 21.36 0.39 -27.57
N THR A 557 22.32 -0.27 -28.22
CA THR A 557 22.16 -0.83 -29.57
C THR A 557 21.00 -1.82 -29.59
N GLY A 558 20.05 -1.62 -30.49
CA GLY A 558 18.89 -2.50 -30.66
C GLY A 558 17.80 -2.32 -29.60
N LEU A 559 17.93 -1.37 -28.67
CA LEU A 559 16.80 -0.93 -27.87
C LEU A 559 15.85 -0.11 -28.73
N GLU A 560 14.55 -0.42 -28.64
CA GLU A 560 13.52 0.32 -29.34
C GLU A 560 13.42 1.76 -28.80
N PRO A 561 12.96 2.73 -29.59
CA PRO A 561 12.64 4.04 -29.05
C PRO A 561 11.60 3.98 -27.93
N GLY A 562 11.82 4.78 -26.88
CA GLY A 562 10.90 4.86 -25.75
C GLY A 562 11.58 4.64 -24.41
N ARG A 563 10.73 4.37 -23.41
CA ARG A 563 11.18 4.21 -22.02
C ARG A 563 11.45 2.75 -21.72
N HIS A 564 12.61 2.50 -21.14
CA HIS A 564 13.06 1.21 -20.65
C HIS A 564 13.27 1.25 -19.14
N ILE A 565 13.14 0.10 -18.49
CA ILE A 565 13.48 -0.08 -17.07
C ILE A 565 14.77 -0.88 -16.97
N VAL A 566 15.79 -0.29 -16.36
CA VAL A 566 17.04 -0.97 -16.02
C VAL A 566 16.93 -1.49 -14.60
N TYR A 567 16.83 -2.81 -14.45
CA TYR A 567 16.81 -3.52 -13.18
C TYR A 567 18.24 -3.83 -12.73
N VAL A 568 18.56 -3.65 -11.46
CA VAL A 568 19.86 -3.97 -10.87
C VAL A 568 19.67 -4.76 -9.59
N ARG A 569 20.48 -5.81 -9.41
CA ARG A 569 20.59 -6.53 -8.15
C ARG A 569 22.04 -6.87 -7.85
N THR A 570 22.32 -7.09 -6.57
CA THR A 570 23.67 -7.35 -6.05
C THR A 570 23.69 -8.63 -5.23
N LYS A 571 24.83 -9.31 -5.22
CA LYS A 571 25.06 -10.55 -4.49
C LYS A 571 26.22 -10.41 -3.54
N ASP A 572 26.07 -10.99 -2.37
CA ASP A 572 27.15 -11.06 -1.40
C ASP A 572 28.00 -12.33 -1.55
N SER A 573 29.07 -12.41 -0.75
CA SER A 573 29.98 -13.55 -0.68
C SER A 573 29.34 -14.82 -0.09
N SER A 574 28.14 -14.74 0.50
CA SER A 574 27.39 -15.91 0.94
C SER A 574 26.49 -16.49 -0.17
N GLY A 575 26.44 -15.82 -1.33
CA GLY A 575 25.65 -16.22 -2.48
C GLY A 575 24.21 -15.70 -2.45
N GLN A 576 23.87 -14.79 -1.56
CA GLN A 576 22.53 -14.21 -1.42
C GLN A 576 22.36 -12.99 -2.32
N TRP A 577 21.34 -13.05 -3.17
CA TRP A 577 20.89 -11.89 -3.95
C TRP A 577 20.01 -11.00 -3.09
N GLY A 578 20.32 -9.70 -3.07
CA GLY A 578 19.50 -8.72 -2.37
C GLY A 578 18.39 -8.11 -3.23
N PRO A 579 17.71 -7.09 -2.70
CA PRO A 579 16.58 -6.45 -3.34
C PRO A 579 16.93 -5.86 -4.71
N VAL A 580 15.95 -5.86 -5.61
CA VAL A 580 16.07 -5.21 -6.92
C VAL A 580 15.87 -3.71 -6.73
N SER A 581 16.75 -2.93 -7.35
CA SER A 581 16.59 -1.49 -7.56
C SER A 581 16.49 -1.22 -9.07
N ALA A 582 15.83 -0.15 -9.47
CA ALA A 582 15.63 0.17 -10.88
C ALA A 582 15.84 1.64 -11.21
N GLN A 583 16.15 1.91 -12.47
CA GLN A 583 16.26 3.26 -13.03
C GLN A 583 15.68 3.30 -14.44
N PHE A 584 15.01 4.39 -14.81
CA PHE A 584 14.54 4.58 -16.18
C PHE A 584 15.69 4.96 -17.11
N LEU A 585 15.64 4.40 -18.32
CA LEU A 585 16.46 4.76 -19.46
C LEU A 585 15.54 5.17 -20.61
N GLN A 586 15.77 6.35 -21.20
CA GLN A 586 14.94 6.85 -22.29
C GLN A 586 15.73 6.82 -23.60
N ILE A 587 15.31 6.00 -24.55
CA ILE A 587 15.85 5.98 -25.91
C ILE A 587 15.04 6.96 -26.76
N LYS A 588 15.75 7.85 -27.42
CA LYS A 588 15.15 8.88 -28.26
C LYS A 588 14.43 8.22 -29.44
N GLU A 589 13.26 8.76 -29.79
CA GLU A 589 12.67 8.51 -31.11
C GLU A 589 13.68 9.05 -32.13
N GLY A 590 14.34 8.12 -32.84
CA GLY A 590 15.27 8.50 -33.89
C GLY A 590 14.60 9.55 -34.77
N ASN A 591 15.29 10.67 -35.01
CA ASN A 591 14.89 11.58 -36.06
C ASN A 591 14.98 10.77 -37.36
N THR A 592 13.89 10.14 -37.76
CA THR A 592 13.60 10.10 -39.19
C THR A 592 13.23 11.54 -39.53
N THR A 593 14.24 12.40 -39.70
CA THR A 593 14.19 13.22 -40.89
C THR A 593 13.82 12.25 -42.00
N PRO A 594 12.69 12.44 -42.71
CA PRO A 594 12.55 11.80 -44.01
C PRO A 594 13.88 12.03 -44.69
N ASP A 595 14.46 10.97 -45.21
CA ASP A 595 15.68 11.04 -45.97
C ASP A 595 15.56 12.23 -46.94
N ASP A 596 16.20 13.34 -46.59
CA ASP A 596 16.38 14.50 -47.44
C ASP A 596 17.74 14.34 -48.14
N ASP A 597 18.20 13.08 -48.28
CA ASP A 597 19.00 12.65 -49.43
C ASP A 597 18.18 12.91 -50.70
N ASN A 598 18.15 14.20 -51.05
CA ASN A 598 18.30 14.64 -52.40
C ASN A 598 19.56 13.99 -52.97
N GLY A 599 19.41 12.79 -53.53
CA GLY A 599 20.15 12.45 -54.73
C GLY A 599 20.96 11.17 -54.77
N ASP A 600 20.69 10.12 -53.99
CA ASP A 600 21.19 8.81 -54.40
C ASP A 600 20.23 8.14 -55.41
N ASN A 601 20.59 8.31 -56.67
CA ASN A 601 20.02 7.62 -57.82
C ASN A 601 20.27 6.12 -57.66
N ASN A 602 19.38 5.43 -56.93
CA ASN A 602 19.20 4.00 -57.14
C ASN A 602 18.53 3.85 -58.52
N ASP A 603 19.30 3.39 -59.51
CA ASP A 603 19.02 3.27 -60.95
C ASP A 603 17.74 2.50 -61.37
N ASN A 604 16.85 2.19 -60.42
CA ASN A 604 15.60 1.47 -60.63
C ASN A 604 14.33 2.34 -60.55
N GLY A 605 14.45 3.66 -60.40
CA GLY A 605 13.30 4.58 -60.41
C GLY A 605 12.31 4.37 -59.25
N GLN A 606 12.76 3.82 -58.12
CA GLN A 606 11.96 3.58 -56.92
C GLN A 606 12.17 4.74 -55.93
N TYR A 607 11.13 5.52 -55.65
CA TYR A 607 11.08 6.28 -54.40
C TYR A 607 10.45 5.37 -53.36
N ILE A 608 11.02 5.29 -52.16
CA ILE A 608 10.50 4.48 -51.05
C ILE A 608 10.33 5.42 -49.87
N TYR A 609 9.09 5.71 -49.51
CA TYR A 609 8.79 6.40 -48.25
C TYR A 609 8.61 5.35 -47.14
N GLN A 610 9.16 5.56 -45.95
CA GLN A 610 8.94 4.65 -44.82
C GLN A 610 8.48 5.45 -43.60
N ASP A 611 7.26 5.20 -43.16
CA ASP A 611 6.78 5.62 -41.84
C ASP A 611 6.82 4.39 -40.92
N ARG A 612 7.79 4.37 -39.99
CA ARG A 612 8.03 3.26 -39.05
C ARG A 612 7.31 3.46 -37.71
N LYS A 613 6.28 4.31 -37.66
CA LYS A 613 5.52 4.54 -36.44
C LYS A 613 4.49 3.44 -36.20
N ALA A 614 4.48 2.92 -34.97
CA ALA A 614 3.44 2.01 -34.49
C ALA A 614 2.10 2.74 -34.34
N TYR A 615 1.12 2.37 -35.17
CA TYR A 615 -0.26 2.86 -35.04
C TYR A 615 -1.13 1.79 -34.37
N GLY A 616 -1.68 2.09 -33.19
CA GLY A 616 -2.66 1.22 -32.53
C GLY A 616 -3.99 1.28 -33.28
N ILE A 617 -4.66 0.14 -33.46
CA ILE A 617 -5.93 0.08 -34.20
C ILE A 617 -7.08 -0.13 -33.21
N LYS A 618 -7.98 0.84 -33.09
CA LYS A 618 -9.18 0.74 -32.24
C LYS A 618 -10.40 0.23 -33.00
N THR A 619 -11.27 -0.48 -32.28
CA THR A 619 -12.54 -0.99 -32.79
C THR A 619 -13.52 0.14 -33.10
N GLY A 620 -14.19 0.06 -34.25
CA GLY A 620 -15.36 0.89 -34.56
C GLY A 620 -15.08 2.32 -35.07
N LYS A 621 -13.86 2.86 -34.93
CA LYS A 621 -13.46 4.19 -35.43
C LYS A 621 -12.36 4.10 -36.47
N TYR A 622 -12.32 5.07 -37.40
CA TYR A 622 -11.19 5.23 -38.30
C TYR A 622 -10.09 6.02 -37.60
N GLU A 623 -8.88 5.50 -37.69
CA GLU A 623 -7.65 6.17 -37.31
C GLU A 623 -6.82 6.48 -38.56
N PHE A 624 -5.96 7.51 -38.46
CA PHE A 624 -5.22 8.05 -39.58
C PHE A 624 -3.72 8.10 -39.28
N SER A 625 -2.89 7.72 -40.25
CA SER A 625 -1.45 7.88 -40.15
C SER A 625 -1.03 9.35 -40.20
N LYS A 626 0.24 9.64 -39.89
CA LYS A 626 0.85 10.91 -40.31
C LYS A 626 0.76 11.03 -41.84
N GLY A 627 0.56 12.27 -42.28
CA GLY A 627 0.52 12.62 -43.69
C GLY A 627 1.82 12.33 -44.43
N LEU A 628 1.71 11.91 -45.68
CA LEU A 628 2.79 11.73 -46.64
C LEU A 628 2.58 12.68 -47.82
N ASP A 629 3.49 13.64 -47.98
CA ASP A 629 3.51 14.50 -49.16
C ASP A 629 4.35 13.86 -50.26
N ILE A 630 3.73 13.63 -51.41
CA ILE A 630 4.44 13.15 -52.60
C ILE A 630 4.97 14.38 -53.33
N PRO A 631 6.28 14.52 -53.62
CA PRO A 631 6.82 15.72 -54.25
C PRO A 631 6.13 16.04 -55.58
N GLN A 632 5.89 17.32 -55.86
CA GLN A 632 5.29 17.78 -57.13
C GLN A 632 6.14 17.37 -58.35
N ASN A 633 7.46 17.28 -58.18
CA ASN A 633 8.41 16.90 -59.21
C ASN A 633 8.59 15.37 -59.36
N ALA A 634 7.82 14.54 -58.65
CA ALA A 634 7.89 13.09 -58.83
C ALA A 634 7.57 12.72 -60.29
N PRO A 635 8.31 11.78 -60.93
CA PRO A 635 8.08 11.40 -62.32
C PRO A 635 6.69 10.78 -62.54
N ASN A 636 6.13 10.94 -63.75
CA ASN A 636 4.87 10.29 -64.10
C ASN A 636 5.06 8.77 -64.13
N SER A 637 4.11 8.06 -63.51
CA SER A 637 4.18 6.61 -63.35
C SER A 637 2.96 5.94 -63.99
N LYS A 638 3.14 4.74 -64.54
CA LYS A 638 2.04 3.90 -65.05
C LYS A 638 1.19 3.33 -63.91
N SER A 639 1.75 3.17 -62.72
CA SER A 639 1.02 2.85 -61.50
C SER A 639 1.92 3.01 -60.27
N ALA A 640 1.34 3.37 -59.13
CA ALA A 640 2.04 3.39 -57.85
C ALA A 640 1.63 2.19 -57.00
N ILE A 641 2.60 1.43 -56.49
CA ILE A 641 2.36 0.29 -55.61
C ILE A 641 2.53 0.74 -54.17
N VAL A 642 1.45 0.71 -53.39
CA VAL A 642 1.52 0.91 -51.93
C VAL A 642 1.83 -0.45 -51.31
N ARG A 643 2.95 -0.55 -50.60
CA ARG A 643 3.29 -1.70 -49.75
C ARG A 643 3.12 -1.32 -48.29
N LEU A 644 2.36 -2.12 -47.55
CA LEU A 644 2.04 -1.88 -46.15
C LEU A 644 2.38 -3.14 -45.35
N THR A 645 3.15 -3.00 -44.29
CA THR A 645 3.48 -4.12 -43.40
C THR A 645 2.79 -3.93 -42.06
N VAL A 646 2.00 -4.92 -41.67
CA VAL A 646 1.21 -4.90 -40.44
C VAL A 646 1.55 -6.11 -39.59
N LYS A 647 1.68 -5.88 -38.29
CA LYS A 647 1.83 -6.93 -37.28
C LYS A 647 0.52 -7.03 -36.50
N HIS A 648 -0.12 -8.19 -36.56
CA HIS A 648 -1.41 -8.43 -35.93
C HIS A 648 -1.28 -9.35 -34.72
N ARG A 649 -2.13 -9.12 -33.72
CA ARG A 649 -2.51 -10.12 -32.70
C ARG A 649 -3.99 -10.36 -32.90
N ASP A 650 -4.40 -11.60 -33.11
CA ASP A 650 -5.79 -12.05 -33.25
C ASP A 650 -6.48 -11.81 -34.63
N HIS A 651 -7.57 -12.57 -34.84
CA HIS A 651 -8.40 -12.73 -36.06
C HIS A 651 -9.19 -11.46 -36.47
N SER A 652 -8.50 -10.32 -36.63
CA SER A 652 -9.11 -9.01 -36.87
C SER A 652 -9.65 -8.84 -38.30
N LYS A 653 -10.85 -8.23 -38.42
CA LYS A 653 -11.43 -7.81 -39.70
C LYS A 653 -10.99 -6.39 -40.01
N LEU A 654 -9.75 -6.24 -40.50
CA LEU A 654 -9.18 -4.92 -40.74
C LEU A 654 -9.63 -4.32 -42.08
N ARG A 655 -9.91 -3.02 -42.08
CA ARG A 655 -10.06 -2.22 -43.30
C ARG A 655 -8.98 -1.16 -43.35
N ILE A 656 -8.27 -1.08 -44.47
CA ILE A 656 -7.22 -0.09 -44.70
C ILE A 656 -7.44 0.56 -46.06
N ALA A 657 -7.38 1.89 -46.10
CA ALA A 657 -7.44 2.68 -47.31
C ALA A 657 -6.36 3.77 -47.31
N LEU A 658 -5.83 4.10 -48.47
CA LEU A 658 -5.06 5.32 -48.68
C LEU A 658 -6.02 6.46 -49.01
N VAL A 659 -5.94 7.58 -48.29
CA VAL A 659 -6.84 8.72 -48.45
C VAL A 659 -6.04 9.96 -48.78
N SER A 660 -6.45 10.68 -49.83
CA SER A 660 -5.89 12.01 -50.12
C SER A 660 -6.60 13.04 -49.25
N GLN A 661 -5.87 13.83 -48.47
CA GLN A 661 -6.46 14.93 -47.70
C GLN A 661 -7.02 16.04 -48.59
N ALA A 662 -6.48 16.19 -49.81
CA ALA A 662 -6.89 17.27 -50.73
C ALA A 662 -8.23 17.00 -51.40
N THR A 663 -8.51 15.74 -51.78
CA THR A 663 -9.76 15.37 -52.48
C THR A 663 -10.71 14.54 -51.64
N ARG A 664 -10.26 14.06 -50.47
CA ARG A 664 -10.96 13.08 -49.62
C ARG A 664 -11.27 11.76 -50.34
N ALA A 665 -10.67 11.51 -51.50
CA ALA A 665 -10.80 10.25 -52.22
C ALA A 665 -10.02 9.15 -51.49
N GLY A 666 -10.66 7.99 -51.29
CA GLY A 666 -10.08 6.84 -50.62
C GLY A 666 -9.87 5.64 -51.55
N TYR A 667 -8.72 5.01 -51.47
CA TYR A 667 -8.32 3.82 -52.24
C TYR A 667 -8.08 2.67 -51.28
N PHE A 668 -8.95 1.66 -51.31
CA PHE A 668 -8.82 0.51 -50.42
C PHE A 668 -7.56 -0.30 -50.73
N ILE A 669 -6.74 -0.48 -49.72
CA ILE A 669 -5.56 -1.37 -49.73
C ILE A 669 -5.99 -2.76 -49.24
N MET A 670 -6.89 -2.82 -48.26
CA MET A 670 -7.40 -4.06 -47.66
C MET A 670 -8.89 -3.93 -47.36
N ARG A 671 -9.66 -4.99 -47.66
CA ARG A 671 -11.13 -5.00 -47.46
C ARG A 671 -11.62 -6.06 -46.47
N ASN A 672 -10.94 -7.21 -46.33
CA ASN A 672 -11.21 -8.23 -45.32
C ASN A 672 -10.23 -9.40 -45.53
N ASP A 673 -9.36 -9.68 -44.58
CA ASP A 673 -8.49 -10.85 -44.64
C ASP A 673 -8.90 -11.78 -43.50
N GLY A 674 -9.45 -12.94 -43.85
CA GLY A 674 -9.78 -14.00 -42.90
C GLY A 674 -8.51 -14.69 -42.40
N ASP A 675 -8.53 -15.04 -41.11
CA ASP A 675 -7.64 -15.93 -40.37
C ASP A 675 -6.12 -15.77 -40.60
N SER A 676 -5.46 -15.16 -39.62
CA SER A 676 -4.08 -15.51 -39.32
C SER A 676 -3.90 -15.75 -37.83
N SER A 677 -3.30 -16.89 -37.51
CA SER A 677 -2.83 -17.25 -36.18
C SER A 677 -1.81 -16.25 -35.63
N ASP A 678 -1.75 -16.15 -34.30
CA ASP A 678 -1.03 -15.14 -33.53
C ASP A 678 0.42 -14.88 -33.94
N GLY A 679 0.78 -13.60 -34.09
CA GLY A 679 2.16 -13.12 -34.10
C GLY A 679 2.84 -12.97 -35.46
N ILE A 680 2.15 -13.19 -36.58
CA ILE A 680 2.75 -13.11 -37.92
C ILE A 680 2.70 -11.68 -38.48
N GLN A 681 3.87 -11.17 -38.87
CA GLN A 681 4.02 -9.96 -39.68
C GLN A 681 3.59 -10.26 -41.13
N LYS A 682 2.65 -9.49 -41.68
CA LYS A 682 2.19 -9.62 -43.07
C LYS A 682 2.46 -8.34 -43.85
N THR A 683 2.86 -8.49 -45.11
CA THR A 683 3.02 -7.38 -46.06
C THR A 683 1.92 -7.45 -47.12
N TYR A 684 1.21 -6.34 -47.28
CA TYR A 684 0.12 -6.12 -48.20
C TYR A 684 0.55 -5.17 -49.30
N THR A 685 0.07 -5.41 -50.51
CA THR A 685 0.39 -4.57 -51.68
C THR A 685 -0.88 -4.20 -52.43
N SER A 686 -1.07 -2.92 -52.74
CA SER A 686 -2.17 -2.44 -53.59
C SER A 686 -1.66 -1.45 -54.63
N THR A 687 -2.31 -1.42 -55.79
CA THR A 687 -1.88 -0.61 -56.93
C THR A 687 -2.83 0.57 -57.12
N ILE A 688 -2.28 1.79 -57.15
CA ILE A 688 -3.00 3.02 -57.45
C ILE A 688 -2.95 3.28 -58.97
N PRO A 689 -4.11 3.52 -59.62
CA PRO A 689 -4.17 3.87 -61.04
C PRO A 689 -3.35 5.12 -61.39
N ALA A 690 -2.72 5.13 -62.59
CA ALA A 690 -1.89 6.24 -63.07
C ALA A 690 -2.58 7.61 -63.02
N ASN A 691 -3.84 7.66 -63.45
CA ASN A 691 -4.64 8.89 -63.50
C ASN A 691 -4.91 9.47 -62.12
N VAL A 692 -5.07 8.63 -61.10
CA VAL A 692 -5.23 9.05 -59.71
C VAL A 692 -3.92 9.58 -59.17
N PHE A 693 -2.87 8.78 -59.33
CA PHE A 693 -1.57 9.05 -58.77
C PHE A 693 -0.95 10.35 -59.33
N ASN A 694 -0.92 10.47 -60.66
CA ASN A 694 -0.29 11.61 -61.32
C ASN A 694 -1.03 12.94 -61.04
N ASN A 695 -2.35 12.92 -60.87
CA ASN A 695 -3.16 14.12 -60.60
C ASN A 695 -3.09 14.60 -59.14
N LEU A 696 -2.58 13.77 -58.23
CA LEU A 696 -2.58 14.02 -56.79
C LEU A 696 -1.16 14.10 -56.19
N LYS A 697 -0.16 14.37 -57.04
CA LYS A 697 1.19 14.77 -56.60
C LYS A 697 1.13 16.10 -55.84
N GLY A 698 2.00 16.26 -54.85
CA GLY A 698 2.04 17.37 -53.89
C GLY A 698 0.78 17.50 -53.03
N LYS A 699 -0.01 16.44 -52.92
CA LYS A 699 -1.13 16.35 -52.00
C LYS A 699 -0.75 15.44 -50.85
N ASN A 700 -1.18 15.81 -49.66
CA ASN A 700 -0.95 15.05 -48.45
C ASN A 700 -1.81 13.76 -48.45
N TRP A 701 -1.17 12.61 -48.36
CA TRP A 701 -1.77 11.28 -48.33
C TRP A 701 -1.67 10.63 -46.96
N GLN A 702 -2.70 9.91 -46.51
CA GLN A 702 -2.69 9.21 -45.23
C GLN A 702 -3.28 7.81 -45.37
N LEU A 703 -2.82 6.88 -44.54
CA LEU A 703 -3.53 5.64 -44.32
C LEU A 703 -4.70 5.90 -43.37
N ALA A 704 -5.89 5.46 -43.74
CA ALA A 704 -7.04 5.33 -42.88
C ALA A 704 -7.24 3.85 -42.56
N PHE A 705 -7.28 3.50 -41.29
CA PHE A 705 -7.42 2.11 -40.84
C PHE A 705 -8.47 1.99 -39.74
N LYS A 706 -9.16 0.85 -39.71
CA LYS A 706 -10.22 0.54 -38.75
C LYS A 706 -10.30 -0.97 -38.53
N ASP A 707 -10.45 -1.39 -37.28
CA ASP A 707 -10.92 -2.73 -36.97
C ASP A 707 -12.45 -2.78 -37.05
N THR A 708 -12.97 -3.72 -37.83
CA THR A 708 -14.40 -3.99 -38.00
C THR A 708 -14.87 -5.25 -37.27
N SER A 709 -14.01 -5.84 -36.44
CA SER A 709 -14.40 -6.89 -35.49
C SER A 709 -15.42 -6.36 -34.46
N ASN A 710 -16.26 -7.25 -33.94
CA ASN A 710 -17.27 -6.91 -32.92
C ASN A 710 -16.77 -7.14 -31.48
N ASN A 711 -15.47 -7.43 -31.29
CA ASN A 711 -14.92 -7.73 -29.97
C ASN A 711 -14.57 -6.46 -29.19
N SER A 712 -14.79 -6.52 -27.88
CA SER A 712 -14.58 -5.44 -26.91
C SER A 712 -13.12 -5.23 -26.49
N ASP A 713 -12.16 -5.96 -27.08
CA ASP A 713 -10.73 -5.80 -26.80
C ASP A 713 -10.08 -4.74 -27.70
N PRO A 714 -9.26 -3.81 -27.18
CA PRO A 714 -9.09 -2.52 -27.86
C PRO A 714 -7.92 -2.42 -28.85
N ILE A 715 -7.09 -3.46 -29.05
CA ILE A 715 -5.90 -3.35 -29.93
C ILE A 715 -5.58 -4.69 -30.60
N THR A 716 -5.87 -4.82 -31.90
CA THR A 716 -5.63 -6.06 -32.67
C THR A 716 -4.51 -5.94 -33.72
N GLY A 717 -3.85 -4.79 -33.83
CA GLY A 717 -2.70 -4.65 -34.74
C GLY A 717 -1.87 -3.38 -34.54
N ILE A 718 -0.63 -3.45 -35.02
CA ILE A 718 0.30 -2.33 -35.13
C ILE A 718 0.77 -2.27 -36.58
N ILE A 719 0.56 -1.13 -37.25
CA ILE A 719 1.26 -0.84 -38.52
C ILE A 719 2.71 -0.54 -38.17
N ILE A 720 3.65 -1.32 -38.70
CA ILE A 720 5.08 -1.20 -38.38
C ILE A 720 5.88 -0.51 -39.49
N GLY A 721 5.28 -0.36 -40.67
CA GLY A 721 5.92 0.24 -41.82
C GLY A 721 5.00 0.30 -43.03
N TRP A 722 5.03 1.38 -43.78
CA TRP A 722 4.42 1.43 -45.10
C TRP A 722 5.26 2.25 -46.08
N SER A 723 5.11 1.95 -47.37
CA SER A 723 5.84 2.59 -48.46
C SER A 723 5.00 2.69 -49.72
N ILE A 724 5.32 3.69 -50.55
CA ILE A 724 4.82 3.80 -51.92
C ILE A 724 6.01 3.62 -52.84
N GLN A 725 5.91 2.66 -53.75
CA GLN A 725 6.88 2.41 -54.80
C GLN A 725 6.31 2.81 -56.16
N PHE A 726 7.16 3.39 -57.00
CA PHE A 726 6.80 3.93 -58.30
C PHE A 726 7.22 2.94 -59.38
N SER A 727 6.34 2.65 -60.35
CA SER A 727 6.69 1.88 -61.54
C SER A 727 6.90 2.82 -62.72
N ARG A 728 8.05 2.73 -63.40
CA ARG A 728 8.27 3.46 -64.66
C ARG A 728 7.56 2.76 -65.82
#